data_AF-A0A7G8WJ43-F1
#
_entry.id   AF-A0A7G8WJ43-F1
#
_cell.length_a   1.000
_cell.length_b   1.000
_cell.length_c   1.000
_cell.angle_alpha   90.00
_cell.angle_beta   90.00
_cell.angle_gamma   90.00
#
_symmetry.space_group_name_H-M   'P 1'
#
loop_
_entity.id
_entity.type
_entity.pdbx_description
1 polymer ?
#
loop_
_entity_poly.entity_id
_entity_poly.type
_entity_poly.pdbx_seq_one_letter_code
_entity_poly.pdbx_strand_id
1 'polypeptide(L)'
;MEHRDVNQARDINDITAGNNGSCGNVLCQTGTGWDGPTGLGTPKGVAGLTQGEHGDIIGTVTDSVTAKPILGVTVSATATDGTTYHATTDAKGSYDIPAATGTYGLTSSKYGYAGESLSGVAVTKNYSVTENFTLTAQATKTVSGKVSDGSGHGWPMYARITIDGYPNGAVFTDPYTGHYSVALPAGNTYKMHVGSAELSGYVEQDVTVNLTAAGASQNIALKVDAVSCSAPGYAYADTGLKTDFTGWSGKTPQAGWSITDGVGNGQTWVFDNPGGWDPPVGGDSHFADIDSDHYGQGGSQNSSLVSPVVDLSHLSTAGHPEIGFDSTYIGFPGQSGDVDLSLDGGKTWSTLWQGDSGGNPGRVDVPIPQAAGQAKVQVRFHFTGSWSRRWELDNVLLGGRTCAPTPGGLMAGVVTDANTKAPLNGATVAGSADPTSFGVSMPTPDDANLSDGYYWLFSPHTGATKFTVTDGRYTAMTGTVALPANSVLHRDWKLGAGHLRSSTHSIAQTGQLGATTSGTVTFTNDGTAAVHVNLSEEDGGFTPMNGQHQATMPGAPAQLVPAKVSYAALPPATGGAVVRPGAVAQVNGHKVALRQASPSVGPWTDIANLPSGLMDDAVAYHAGKVYVVGGTDGSNVQNGVNVYDPATRAWTALANLPERLNGPVAAFIGTRLYVAGGWNATSGASTHAYSYDPGSNVWSQLADLPGGAAMAGSAVVGGRLYVVGGCTDGTCTGSSSVFSYSPDSGAWTQAPQYPQTVAFLSCGSAAAEIVCAGGVNTSSGASTASTYTYLPGAGTWQKRADLPVDAWGASSSSADGKVQVFGGVVNAGKDLTNQAFEYDPQSDQWTALPNSNNAEYRGGGACGLYQVGGANQSGVSALAQSLPGYGSCNGDADVPWLSQDKPTFDVAPGASVKVRISMDSSVVGQPGDYLALVDVSTNTPYASASISATMHVTAPKAWGKLAGTVKDSVGSPLAGATVQVCTMYNTATGTCGPQSYTLKTDSNGYYQLWLNKGFNPLEIIAALQGYQPMLKVARVPAGGTTTVAFVLPEV
;
A
#
# COMPACT_ATOMS: atom_id res chain seq x y z
N MET A 1 -6.48 -8.81 32.54
CA MET A 1 -5.36 -8.20 31.82
C MET A 1 -4.57 -9.32 31.19
N GLU A 2 -4.58 -9.44 29.86
CA GLU A 2 -3.58 -10.23 29.15
C GLU A 2 -2.24 -9.50 29.26
N HIS A 3 -1.24 -10.16 29.82
CA HIS A 3 0.15 -9.75 29.68
C HIS A 3 0.87 -10.92 29.00
N ARG A 4 1.22 -10.75 27.72
CA ARG A 4 2.25 -11.57 27.08
C ARG A 4 3.59 -11.07 27.60
N ASP A 5 4.31 -11.92 28.31
CA ASP A 5 5.75 -11.79 28.49
C ASP A 5 6.43 -12.62 27.39
N VAL A 6 7.37 -12.02 26.67
CA VAL A 6 7.93 -12.52 25.41
C VAL A 6 9.21 -13.34 25.62
N ASN A 7 9.62 -13.63 26.87
CA ASN A 7 10.93 -14.22 27.17
C ASN A 7 10.96 -15.53 27.99
N GLN A 8 9.87 -16.30 28.11
CA GLN A 8 9.88 -17.59 28.85
C GLN A 8 9.35 -18.82 28.09
N ALA A 9 9.67 -18.96 26.80
CA ALA A 9 9.24 -20.12 26.00
C ALA A 9 10.08 -21.41 26.18
N ARG A 10 10.74 -21.67 27.33
CA ARG A 10 11.64 -22.85 27.47
C ARG A 10 11.49 -23.77 28.69
N ASP A 11 10.53 -23.57 29.60
CA ASP A 11 10.52 -24.35 30.86
C ASP A 11 9.51 -25.51 30.96
N ILE A 12 9.00 -26.06 29.85
CA ILE A 12 8.31 -27.37 29.87
C ILE A 12 9.22 -28.43 29.23
N ASN A 13 9.90 -29.19 30.09
CA ASN A 13 10.70 -30.33 29.67
C ASN A 13 9.79 -31.47 29.19
N ASP A 14 10.18 -32.08 28.07
CA ASP A 14 9.63 -33.31 27.51
C ASP A 14 9.89 -34.50 28.46
N ILE A 15 8.83 -35.13 28.98
CA ILE A 15 8.92 -36.30 29.87
C ILE A 15 8.53 -37.55 29.08
N THR A 16 9.50 -38.14 28.36
CA THR A 16 9.31 -39.39 27.61
C THR A 16 9.72 -40.66 28.36
N ALA A 17 10.15 -40.57 29.64
CA ALA A 17 10.41 -41.74 30.47
C ALA A 17 9.91 -41.52 31.91
N GLY A 18 9.03 -42.42 32.37
CA GLY A 18 8.27 -42.27 33.61
C GLY A 18 9.09 -42.08 34.89
N ASN A 19 8.81 -40.97 35.57
CA ASN A 19 8.63 -40.84 37.02
C ASN A 19 7.97 -39.47 37.29
N ASN A 20 7.15 -39.36 38.34
CA ASN A 20 6.50 -38.09 38.73
C ASN A 20 7.58 -37.02 39.03
N GLY A 21 7.77 -36.08 38.12
CA GLY A 21 8.69 -34.94 38.26
C GLY A 21 7.98 -33.66 38.74
N SER A 22 8.80 -32.64 39.07
CA SER A 22 8.36 -31.28 39.39
C SER A 22 8.22 -30.43 38.11
N CYS A 23 7.11 -29.68 37.98
CA CYS A 23 6.82 -28.77 36.87
C CYS A 23 6.89 -27.30 37.34
N GLY A 24 8.00 -26.90 37.97
CA GLY A 24 8.10 -25.60 38.63
C GLY A 24 7.17 -25.50 39.86
N ASN A 25 6.29 -24.49 39.90
CA ASN A 25 5.43 -24.18 41.06
C ASN A 25 4.19 -25.10 41.18
N VAL A 26 4.08 -26.13 40.34
CA VAL A 26 2.91 -27.01 40.26
C VAL A 26 3.34 -28.48 40.31
N LEU A 27 2.62 -29.28 41.09
CA LEU A 27 2.85 -30.72 41.19
C LEU A 27 2.16 -31.42 40.01
N CYS A 28 2.92 -32.12 39.16
CA CYS A 28 2.38 -32.87 38.02
C CYS A 28 2.11 -34.33 38.40
N GLN A 29 0.84 -34.76 38.42
CA GLN A 29 0.47 -36.18 38.55
C GLN A 29 -0.27 -36.66 37.30
N THR A 30 0.46 -37.09 36.28
CA THR A 30 -0.13 -37.70 35.08
C THR A 30 0.48 -39.07 34.80
N GLY A 31 -0.36 -40.07 34.55
CA GLY A 31 0.06 -41.42 34.17
C GLY A 31 0.58 -41.53 32.73
N THR A 32 1.03 -42.73 32.35
CA THR A 32 1.60 -43.06 31.02
C THR A 32 0.65 -42.72 29.87
N GLY A 33 1.13 -41.95 28.88
CA GLY A 33 0.38 -41.60 27.66
C GLY A 33 0.34 -40.10 27.31
N TRP A 34 1.21 -39.28 27.90
CA TRP A 34 1.35 -37.87 27.55
C TRP A 34 2.32 -37.73 26.36
N ASP A 35 1.87 -37.12 25.25
CA ASP A 35 2.68 -36.84 24.05
C ASP A 35 2.48 -35.34 23.68
N GLY A 36 3.57 -34.61 23.44
CA GLY A 36 3.66 -33.13 23.38
C GLY A 36 3.11 -32.50 22.07
N PRO A 37 3.62 -31.36 21.54
CA PRO A 37 4.32 -30.21 22.11
C PRO A 37 3.51 -28.89 22.00
N THR A 38 2.22 -28.92 21.65
CA THR A 38 1.37 -27.70 21.48
C THR A 38 -0.07 -27.82 22.00
N GLY A 39 -0.38 -28.82 22.85
CA GLY A 39 -1.75 -29.28 23.09
C GLY A 39 -2.61 -28.51 24.10
N LEU A 40 -3.35 -27.49 23.66
CA LEU A 40 -4.63 -27.07 24.27
C LEU A 40 -5.78 -27.92 23.70
N GLY A 41 -5.75 -29.23 23.95
CA GLY A 41 -6.63 -30.19 23.26
C GLY A 41 -7.03 -31.41 24.09
N THR A 42 -7.50 -31.25 25.32
CA THR A 42 -8.38 -32.25 25.98
C THR A 42 -9.24 -31.56 27.06
N PRO A 43 -10.48 -32.01 27.32
CA PRO A 43 -11.43 -31.31 28.22
C PRO A 43 -11.06 -31.29 29.71
N LYS A 44 -9.85 -31.74 30.09
CA LYS A 44 -9.43 -31.91 31.48
C LYS A 44 -7.94 -31.62 31.74
N GLY A 45 -7.20 -30.98 30.81
CA GLY A 45 -5.76 -30.74 30.96
C GLY A 45 -5.37 -29.91 32.19
N VAL A 46 -6.17 -28.90 32.53
CA VAL A 46 -5.96 -28.06 33.75
C VAL A 46 -6.33 -28.78 35.05
N ALA A 47 -7.10 -29.87 35.02
CA ALA A 47 -7.51 -30.59 36.23
C ALA A 47 -6.41 -31.49 36.82
N GLY A 48 -5.30 -31.70 36.09
CA GLY A 48 -4.12 -32.44 36.55
C GLY A 48 -3.03 -31.55 37.18
N LEU A 49 -3.26 -30.23 37.22
CA LEU A 49 -2.35 -29.24 37.79
C LEU A 49 -2.86 -28.84 39.19
N THR A 50 -2.29 -29.39 40.26
CA THR A 50 -2.58 -28.96 41.63
C THR A 50 -1.48 -28.04 42.15
N GLN A 51 -1.88 -26.85 42.58
CA GLN A 51 -1.00 -25.88 43.23
C GLN A 51 -0.47 -26.50 44.54
N GLY A 52 0.84 -26.37 44.81
CA GLY A 52 1.44 -26.81 46.06
C GLY A 52 0.87 -26.07 47.29
N GLU A 53 1.38 -26.34 48.49
CA GLU A 53 0.99 -25.57 49.68
C GLU A 53 1.30 -24.08 49.47
N HIS A 54 0.26 -23.24 49.40
CA HIS A 54 0.36 -21.80 49.13
C HIS A 54 -0.50 -21.00 50.10
N GLY A 55 -0.18 -19.72 50.24
CA GLY A 55 -0.99 -18.70 50.90
C GLY A 55 -0.81 -17.37 50.16
N ASP A 56 -1.41 -16.30 50.67
CA ASP A 56 -1.40 -15.00 49.99
C ASP A 56 -0.67 -13.95 50.82
N ILE A 57 0.10 -13.09 50.16
CA ILE A 57 0.63 -11.87 50.76
C ILE A 57 -0.22 -10.72 50.21
N ILE A 58 -1.10 -10.22 51.05
CA ILE A 58 -2.01 -9.12 50.69
C ILE A 58 -1.59 -7.84 51.40
N GLY A 59 -2.00 -6.70 50.86
CA GLY A 59 -1.60 -5.44 51.47
C GLY A 59 -2.12 -4.22 50.77
N THR A 60 -1.84 -3.07 51.38
CA THR A 60 -2.05 -1.76 50.76
C THR A 60 -0.78 -0.94 50.81
N VAL A 61 -0.58 -0.11 49.80
CA VAL A 61 0.51 0.86 49.73
C VAL A 61 -0.07 2.28 49.71
N THR A 62 0.36 3.10 50.66
CA THR A 62 -0.12 4.48 50.83
C THR A 62 1.02 5.49 50.84
N ASP A 63 0.72 6.74 50.52
CA ASP A 63 1.67 7.85 50.57
C ASP A 63 1.81 8.39 51.99
N SER A 64 3.05 8.55 52.46
CA SER A 64 3.37 8.89 53.86
C SER A 64 2.91 10.27 54.31
N VAL A 65 2.64 11.19 53.38
CA VAL A 65 2.24 12.57 53.68
C VAL A 65 0.72 12.75 53.53
N THR A 66 0.16 12.24 52.45
CA THR A 66 -1.25 12.42 52.09
C THR A 66 -2.15 11.31 52.61
N ALA A 67 -1.57 10.19 53.06
CA ALA A 67 -2.26 8.95 53.43
C ALA A 67 -3.16 8.37 52.31
N LYS A 68 -2.98 8.82 51.05
CA LYS A 68 -3.77 8.33 49.91
C LYS A 68 -3.16 7.04 49.35
N PRO A 69 -3.98 6.12 48.80
CA PRO A 69 -3.47 4.93 48.15
C PRO A 69 -2.63 5.25 46.91
N ILE A 70 -1.59 4.46 46.68
CA ILE A 70 -0.70 4.61 45.54
C ILE A 70 -0.98 3.50 44.52
N LEU A 71 -1.53 3.87 43.36
CA LEU A 71 -1.73 2.97 42.21
C LEU A 71 -0.39 2.62 41.53
N GLY A 72 -0.16 1.38 41.12
CA GLY A 72 0.99 1.04 40.28
C GLY A 72 2.32 0.85 41.01
N VAL A 73 2.32 0.55 42.31
CA VAL A 73 3.54 0.17 43.06
C VAL A 73 3.80 -1.32 42.82
N THR A 74 5.00 -1.67 42.39
CA THR A 74 5.43 -3.08 42.30
C THR A 74 5.90 -3.55 43.67
N VAL A 75 5.25 -4.58 44.22
CA VAL A 75 5.66 -5.27 45.44
C VAL A 75 6.22 -6.63 45.06
N SER A 76 7.43 -6.94 45.53
CA SER A 76 8.16 -8.16 45.20
C SER A 76 8.41 -8.97 46.48
N ALA A 77 8.05 -10.24 46.49
CA ALA A 77 8.29 -11.18 47.58
C ALA A 77 9.36 -12.19 47.18
N THR A 78 10.55 -12.10 47.79
CA THR A 78 11.72 -12.96 47.49
C THR A 78 11.96 -13.95 48.62
N ALA A 79 11.93 -15.25 48.33
CA ALA A 79 12.27 -16.33 49.25
C ALA A 79 13.78 -16.45 49.45
N THR A 80 14.19 -17.19 50.49
CA THR A 80 15.61 -17.44 50.80
C THR A 80 16.37 -18.24 49.75
N ASP A 81 15.66 -19.00 48.91
CA ASP A 81 16.23 -19.74 47.79
C ASP A 81 16.37 -18.89 46.50
N GLY A 82 15.96 -17.60 46.56
CA GLY A 82 16.01 -16.66 45.44
C GLY A 82 14.71 -16.59 44.62
N THR A 83 13.72 -17.44 44.90
CA THR A 83 12.42 -17.42 44.19
C THR A 83 11.69 -16.10 44.47
N THR A 84 11.28 -15.38 43.42
CA THR A 84 10.62 -14.08 43.57
C THR A 84 9.24 -14.07 42.94
N TYR A 85 8.26 -13.53 43.67
CA TYR A 85 6.88 -13.29 43.24
C TYR A 85 6.61 -11.79 43.21
N HIS A 86 5.75 -11.29 42.32
CA HIS A 86 5.48 -9.85 42.19
C HIS A 86 3.99 -9.57 42.02
N ALA A 87 3.52 -8.44 42.56
CA ALA A 87 2.22 -7.84 42.23
C ALA A 87 2.34 -6.33 42.07
N THR A 88 1.37 -5.72 41.39
CA THR A 88 1.29 -4.27 41.24
C THR A 88 0.00 -3.77 41.89
N THR A 89 0.08 -2.68 42.65
CA THR A 89 -1.09 -2.15 43.36
C THR A 89 -2.16 -1.60 42.42
N ASP A 90 -3.43 -1.76 42.80
CA ASP A 90 -4.59 -1.23 42.10
C ASP A 90 -4.91 0.24 42.48
N ALA A 91 -6.04 0.79 42.00
CA ALA A 91 -6.45 2.17 42.27
C ALA A 91 -6.77 2.44 43.76
N LYS A 92 -6.97 1.39 44.55
CA LYS A 92 -7.14 1.45 46.01
C LYS A 92 -5.82 1.19 46.74
N GLY A 93 -4.71 1.11 46.01
CA GLY A 93 -3.39 0.82 46.54
C GLY A 93 -3.23 -0.63 46.99
N SER A 94 -4.17 -1.52 46.67
CA SER A 94 -4.18 -2.91 47.14
C SER A 94 -3.34 -3.81 46.24
N TYR A 95 -2.58 -4.74 46.84
CA TYR A 95 -1.87 -5.80 46.14
C TYR A 95 -2.17 -7.17 46.75
N ASP A 96 -1.99 -8.21 45.95
CA ASP A 96 -2.18 -9.61 46.31
C ASP A 96 -1.15 -10.48 45.57
N ILE A 97 -0.28 -11.15 46.34
CA ILE A 97 0.77 -12.03 45.82
C ILE A 97 0.50 -13.46 46.34
N PRO A 98 0.00 -14.38 45.52
CA PRO A 98 -0.07 -15.79 45.87
C PRO A 98 1.34 -16.39 45.87
N ALA A 99 1.79 -16.90 47.00
CA ALA A 99 3.15 -17.42 47.19
C ALA A 99 3.13 -18.78 47.89
N ALA A 100 4.12 -19.63 47.59
CA ALA A 100 4.28 -20.90 48.29
C ALA A 100 4.53 -20.67 49.79
N THR A 101 4.18 -21.63 50.65
CA THR A 101 4.48 -21.53 52.08
C THR A 101 5.98 -21.40 52.34
N GLY A 102 6.37 -20.45 53.16
CA GLY A 102 7.78 -20.10 53.36
C GLY A 102 7.96 -18.70 53.94
N THR A 103 9.20 -18.25 54.04
CA THR A 103 9.54 -16.93 54.57
C THR A 103 10.10 -16.05 53.45
N TYR A 104 9.58 -14.83 53.34
CA TYR A 104 9.89 -13.90 52.26
C TYR A 104 10.47 -12.58 52.78
N GLY A 105 11.37 -11.99 51.99
CA GLY A 105 11.66 -10.56 52.02
C GLY A 105 10.76 -9.84 51.02
N LEU A 106 10.03 -8.83 51.47
CA LEU A 106 9.22 -7.98 50.61
C LEU A 106 9.98 -6.70 50.26
N THR A 107 9.92 -6.27 49.00
CA THR A 107 10.38 -4.95 48.57
C THR A 107 9.29 -4.24 47.79
N SER A 108 9.18 -2.94 47.96
CA SER A 108 8.26 -2.09 47.21
C SER A 108 9.05 -1.11 46.33
N SER A 109 8.64 -0.96 45.07
CA SER A 109 9.29 -0.05 44.13
C SER A 109 8.26 0.67 43.28
N LYS A 110 8.44 2.00 43.16
CA LYS A 110 7.70 2.84 42.22
C LYS A 110 8.51 4.09 41.90
N TYR A 111 8.58 4.46 40.63
CA TYR A 111 9.24 5.69 40.22
C TYR A 111 8.68 6.92 40.95
N GLY A 112 9.56 7.77 41.48
CA GLY A 112 9.18 8.94 42.26
C GLY A 112 8.91 8.69 43.74
N TYR A 113 9.06 7.46 44.24
CA TYR A 113 8.90 7.11 45.65
C TYR A 113 10.15 6.39 46.17
N ALA A 114 10.49 6.62 47.43
CA ALA A 114 11.51 5.82 48.12
C ALA A 114 10.92 4.44 48.42
N GLY A 115 11.57 3.38 47.90
CA GLY A 115 11.16 2.00 48.15
C GLY A 115 11.40 1.59 49.61
N GLU A 116 10.56 0.69 50.11
CA GLU A 116 10.66 0.11 51.44
C GLU A 116 10.85 -1.40 51.34
N SER A 117 11.56 -1.97 52.32
CA SER A 117 11.81 -3.41 52.41
C SER A 117 11.42 -3.95 53.78
N LEU A 118 10.76 -5.10 53.78
CA LEU A 118 10.41 -5.88 54.97
C LEU A 118 11.04 -7.27 54.86
N SER A 119 11.44 -7.87 55.97
CA SER A 119 12.04 -9.20 55.99
C SER A 119 11.32 -10.09 56.98
N GLY A 120 11.23 -11.39 56.67
CA GLY A 120 10.70 -12.37 57.61
C GLY A 120 9.19 -12.58 57.50
N VAL A 121 8.58 -12.24 56.37
CA VAL A 121 7.15 -12.41 56.14
C VAL A 121 6.84 -13.88 55.92
N ALA A 122 6.18 -14.52 56.89
CA ALA A 122 5.86 -15.94 56.87
C ALA A 122 4.52 -16.20 56.19
N VAL A 123 4.54 -16.93 55.08
CA VAL A 123 3.35 -17.41 54.36
C VAL A 123 3.03 -18.82 54.81
N THR A 124 1.80 -19.03 55.27
CA THR A 124 1.31 -20.32 55.76
C THR A 124 0.16 -20.80 54.89
N LYS A 125 -0.02 -22.13 54.83
CA LYS A 125 -0.93 -22.78 53.89
C LYS A 125 -2.37 -22.29 54.08
N ASN A 126 -3.01 -21.84 53.01
CA ASN A 126 -4.40 -21.37 52.95
C ASN A 126 -4.70 -20.13 53.82
N TYR A 127 -3.69 -19.40 54.28
CA TYR A 127 -3.87 -18.15 55.01
C TYR A 127 -3.26 -16.99 54.24
N SER A 128 -3.87 -15.82 54.37
CA SER A 128 -3.31 -14.57 53.87
C SER A 128 -2.56 -13.85 55.00
N VAL A 129 -1.33 -13.40 54.73
CA VAL A 129 -0.58 -12.48 55.59
C VAL A 129 -0.77 -11.06 55.04
N THR A 130 -1.08 -10.11 55.91
CA THR A 130 -1.28 -8.71 55.51
C THR A 130 -0.05 -7.88 55.87
N GLU A 131 0.60 -7.32 54.86
CA GLU A 131 1.71 -6.38 55.04
C GLU A 131 1.38 -5.08 54.31
N ASN A 132 1.57 -3.93 54.94
CA ASN A 132 1.29 -2.64 54.31
C ASN A 132 2.58 -1.84 54.18
N PHE A 133 2.69 -1.07 53.10
CA PHE A 133 3.80 -0.13 52.88
C PHE A 133 3.34 1.31 52.95
N THR A 134 4.19 2.19 53.46
CA THR A 134 3.91 3.63 53.51
C THR A 134 5.06 4.38 52.84
N LEU A 135 4.94 4.61 51.54
CA LEU A 135 6.05 5.16 50.75
C LEU A 135 6.11 6.68 50.85
N THR A 136 7.32 7.22 50.87
CA THR A 136 7.54 8.67 50.84
C THR A 136 7.88 9.11 49.41
N ALA A 137 7.10 10.05 48.87
CA ALA A 137 7.38 10.67 47.58
C ALA A 137 8.75 11.38 47.61
N GLN A 138 9.59 11.10 46.62
CA GLN A 138 10.89 11.76 46.47
C GLN A 138 10.69 13.16 45.88
N ALA A 139 11.41 14.14 46.44
CA ALA A 139 11.42 15.49 45.90
C ALA A 139 12.00 15.48 44.48
N THR A 140 11.31 16.09 43.53
CA THR A 140 11.79 16.20 42.14
C THR A 140 12.56 17.51 41.92
N LYS A 141 13.54 17.46 41.02
CA LYS A 141 14.30 18.62 40.55
C LYS A 141 14.45 18.56 39.03
N THR A 142 14.59 19.74 38.43
CA THR A 142 14.69 19.87 36.97
C THR A 142 16.11 19.59 36.50
N VAL A 143 16.23 18.77 35.47
CA VAL A 143 17.39 18.69 34.58
C VAL A 143 17.02 19.42 33.29
N SER A 144 17.83 20.38 32.87
CA SER A 144 17.59 21.15 31.64
C SER A 144 18.89 21.47 30.91
N GLY A 145 18.80 21.79 29.63
CA GLY A 145 19.98 22.14 28.86
C GLY A 145 19.66 22.26 27.38
N LYS A 146 20.71 22.28 26.56
CA LYS A 146 20.60 22.32 25.10
C LYS A 146 21.33 21.15 24.44
N VAL A 147 20.72 20.57 23.42
CA VAL A 147 21.39 19.70 22.47
C VAL A 147 21.71 20.51 21.21
N SER A 148 22.97 20.50 20.80
CA SER A 148 23.45 21.17 19.59
C SER A 148 24.35 20.25 18.78
N ASP A 149 24.57 20.62 17.53
CA ASP A 149 25.64 20.05 16.72
C ASP A 149 27.00 20.38 17.34
N GLY A 150 27.83 19.35 17.51
CA GLY A 150 29.17 19.41 18.07
C GLY A 150 30.28 19.24 17.05
N SER A 151 29.95 19.15 15.76
CA SER A 151 30.91 18.85 14.68
C SER A 151 31.27 20.06 13.80
N GLY A 152 30.68 21.23 14.02
CA GLY A 152 31.22 22.50 13.52
C GLY A 152 30.18 23.57 13.24
N HIS A 153 28.95 23.19 12.89
CA HIS A 153 27.87 24.14 12.66
C HIS A 153 27.32 24.74 13.96
N GLY A 154 27.23 23.98 15.04
CA GLY A 154 26.78 24.49 16.33
C GLY A 154 25.29 24.82 16.42
N TRP A 155 24.50 24.42 15.43
CA TRP A 155 23.07 24.69 15.42
C TRP A 155 22.32 23.89 16.50
N PRO A 156 21.17 24.38 16.98
CA PRO A 156 20.30 23.58 17.85
C PRO A 156 19.81 22.33 17.12
N MET A 157 19.61 21.24 17.86
CA MET A 157 19.16 19.97 17.29
C MET A 157 17.83 19.54 17.88
N TYR A 158 16.98 18.98 17.02
CA TYR A 158 15.84 18.16 17.43
C TYR A 158 16.33 16.76 17.83
N ALA A 159 16.42 16.52 19.13
CA ALA A 159 17.00 15.33 19.73
C ALA A 159 15.98 14.58 20.58
N ARG A 160 16.08 13.26 20.55
CA ARG A 160 15.34 12.32 21.38
C ARG A 160 16.22 11.88 22.54
N ILE A 161 15.71 12.04 23.76
CA ILE A 161 16.43 11.74 25.00
C ILE A 161 15.66 10.66 25.76
N THR A 162 16.19 9.43 25.82
CA THR A 162 15.69 8.41 26.74
C THR A 162 16.51 8.41 28.03
N ILE A 163 15.86 8.13 29.16
CA ILE A 163 16.49 8.22 30.48
C ILE A 163 16.22 6.91 31.20
N ASP A 164 17.29 6.25 31.68
CA ASP A 164 17.17 4.98 32.38
C ASP A 164 16.24 5.10 33.60
N GLY A 165 15.25 4.20 33.66
CA GLY A 165 14.25 4.17 34.73
C GLY A 165 13.18 5.26 34.67
N TYR A 166 13.16 6.13 33.65
CA TYR A 166 12.11 7.15 33.48
C TYR A 166 10.86 6.58 32.80
N PRO A 167 9.67 6.62 33.43
CA PRO A 167 8.50 5.90 32.93
C PRO A 167 7.67 6.65 31.88
N ASN A 168 7.89 7.95 31.67
CA ASN A 168 7.03 8.77 30.79
C ASN A 168 7.53 8.84 29.34
N GLY A 169 8.32 7.86 28.90
CA GLY A 169 8.86 7.82 27.54
C GLY A 169 10.06 8.75 27.32
N ALA A 170 10.31 9.12 26.07
CA ALA A 170 11.42 9.99 25.70
C ALA A 170 11.10 11.47 25.95
N VAL A 171 12.12 12.24 26.27
CA VAL A 171 12.08 13.70 26.33
C VAL A 171 12.64 14.22 25.02
N PHE A 172 11.94 15.15 24.39
CA PHE A 172 12.39 15.78 23.16
C PHE A 172 12.87 17.20 23.43
N THR A 173 13.88 17.63 22.69
CA THR A 173 14.29 19.03 22.67
C THR A 173 13.39 19.84 21.75
N ASP A 174 13.20 21.12 22.03
CA ASP A 174 12.61 22.05 21.06
C ASP A 174 13.49 22.10 19.78
N PRO A 175 12.93 21.84 18.58
CA PRO A 175 13.71 21.71 17.34
C PRO A 175 14.39 23.02 16.89
N TYR A 176 13.93 24.17 17.39
CA TYR A 176 14.41 25.50 16.98
C TYR A 176 15.48 26.06 17.91
N THR A 177 15.50 25.59 19.16
CA THR A 177 16.37 26.12 20.23
C THR A 177 17.28 25.06 20.84
N GLY A 178 17.00 23.78 20.60
CA GLY A 178 17.70 22.61 21.14
C GLY A 178 17.41 22.40 22.63
N HIS A 179 16.51 23.17 23.23
CA HIS A 179 16.31 23.18 24.67
C HIS A 179 15.45 21.99 25.13
N TYR A 180 15.85 21.33 26.21
CA TYR A 180 15.04 20.31 26.89
C TYR A 180 14.92 20.61 28.39
N SER A 181 13.88 20.07 29.01
CA SER A 181 13.66 20.17 30.45
C SER A 181 12.85 18.96 30.94
N VAL A 182 13.34 18.28 31.97
CA VAL A 182 12.69 17.13 32.59
C VAL A 182 12.79 17.18 34.11
N ALA A 183 11.71 16.86 34.80
CA ALA A 183 11.69 16.76 36.26
C ALA A 183 11.96 15.31 36.69
N LEU A 184 13.02 15.09 37.48
CA LEU A 184 13.44 13.78 37.95
C LEU A 184 13.63 13.79 39.48
N PRO A 185 13.46 12.65 40.18
CA PRO A 185 13.75 12.55 41.62
C PRO A 185 15.19 12.90 41.99
N ALA A 186 15.35 13.85 42.93
CA ALA A 186 16.65 14.34 43.36
C ALA A 186 17.41 13.30 44.21
N GLY A 187 18.75 13.38 44.18
CA GLY A 187 19.64 12.50 44.93
C GLY A 187 20.06 11.22 44.20
N ASN A 188 19.65 11.06 42.94
CA ASN A 188 20.01 9.92 42.08
C ASN A 188 20.95 10.32 40.95
N THR A 189 21.61 9.31 40.38
CA THR A 189 22.38 9.42 39.13
C THR A 189 21.54 8.84 38.00
N TYR A 190 21.39 9.61 36.92
CA TYR A 190 20.65 9.19 35.72
C TYR A 190 21.61 9.04 34.55
N LYS A 191 21.39 7.99 33.75
CA LYS A 191 22.01 7.84 32.43
C LYS A 191 21.00 8.25 31.38
N MET A 192 21.38 9.20 30.54
CA MET A 192 20.58 9.74 29.44
C MET A 192 21.21 9.26 28.14
N HIS A 193 20.39 8.72 27.24
CA HIS A 193 20.77 8.34 25.89
C HIS A 193 20.22 9.39 24.94
N VAL A 194 21.11 10.10 24.26
CA VAL A 194 20.76 11.30 23.49
C VAL A 194 21.12 11.06 22.04
N GLY A 195 20.11 10.95 21.19
CA GLY A 195 20.25 10.81 19.74
C GLY A 195 19.54 11.93 19.01
N SER A 196 19.89 12.15 17.76
CA SER A 196 19.06 12.96 16.87
C SER A 196 17.70 12.28 16.70
N ALA A 197 16.62 13.05 16.76
CA ALA A 197 15.27 12.51 16.56
C ALA A 197 15.01 12.20 15.08
N GLU A 198 15.54 13.03 14.16
CA GLU A 198 15.19 12.99 12.73
C GLU A 198 16.37 13.22 11.78
N LEU A 199 17.38 14.01 12.20
CA LEU A 199 18.59 14.25 11.39
C LEU A 199 19.46 12.98 11.43
N SER A 200 19.57 12.28 10.30
CA SER A 200 20.49 11.15 10.15
C SER A 200 21.95 11.61 10.14
N GLY A 201 22.87 10.66 10.34
CA GLY A 201 24.31 10.92 10.30
C GLY A 201 24.92 11.48 11.60
N TYR A 202 24.18 11.48 12.72
CA TYR A 202 24.71 11.80 14.06
C TYR A 202 24.82 10.55 14.93
N VAL A 203 25.84 10.51 15.78
CA VAL A 203 26.10 9.40 16.70
C VAL A 203 25.37 9.63 18.02
N GLU A 204 24.65 8.62 18.50
CA GLU A 204 24.02 8.64 19.82
C GLU A 204 25.07 8.77 20.94
N GLN A 205 24.76 9.58 21.96
CA GLN A 205 25.66 9.85 23.08
C GLN A 205 25.02 9.52 24.43
N ASP A 206 25.74 8.72 25.22
CA ASP A 206 25.41 8.46 26.62
C ASP A 206 25.95 9.57 27.52
N VAL A 207 25.08 10.14 28.36
CA VAL A 207 25.41 11.23 29.29
C VAL A 207 24.95 10.87 30.70
N THR A 208 25.87 10.88 31.66
CA THR A 208 25.55 10.63 33.07
C THR A 208 25.36 11.94 33.82
N VAL A 209 24.19 12.12 34.44
CA VAL A 209 23.83 13.31 35.22
C VAL A 209 23.61 12.93 36.69
N ASN A 210 24.41 13.53 37.57
CA ASN A 210 24.24 13.42 39.02
C ASN A 210 23.28 14.53 39.49
N LEU A 211 22.05 14.16 39.86
CA LEU A 211 21.02 15.14 40.19
C LEU A 211 21.05 15.51 41.69
N THR A 212 21.54 16.72 41.98
CA THR A 212 21.55 17.26 43.35
C THR A 212 20.23 17.96 43.69
N ALA A 213 20.07 18.39 44.96
CA ALA A 213 18.90 19.15 45.41
C ALA A 213 18.74 20.53 44.73
N ALA A 214 19.75 21.01 44.00
CA ALA A 214 19.71 22.27 43.24
C ALA A 214 19.19 22.11 41.79
N GLY A 215 18.97 20.87 41.31
CA GLY A 215 18.77 20.60 39.88
C GLY A 215 20.10 20.41 39.13
N ALA A 216 20.03 20.26 37.82
CA ALA A 216 21.21 20.15 36.96
C ALA A 216 21.01 20.88 35.63
N SER A 217 22.08 21.51 35.13
CA SER A 217 22.14 22.02 33.76
C SER A 217 23.15 21.20 32.97
N GLN A 218 22.70 20.61 31.86
CA GLN A 218 23.52 19.70 31.06
C GLN A 218 23.35 20.02 29.56
N ASN A 219 24.35 20.69 28.98
CA ASN A 219 24.41 20.85 27.53
C ASN A 219 25.10 19.65 26.89
N ILE A 220 24.66 19.28 25.69
CA ILE A 220 25.09 18.09 24.98
C ILE A 220 25.41 18.50 23.54
N ALA A 221 26.58 18.12 23.05
CA ALA A 221 27.03 18.43 21.71
C ALA A 221 27.18 17.12 20.92
N LEU A 222 26.15 16.77 20.13
CA LEU A 222 26.15 15.54 19.35
C LEU A 222 27.12 15.65 18.19
N LYS A 223 27.85 14.57 17.92
CA LYS A 223 28.83 14.55 16.83
C LYS A 223 28.25 13.82 15.63
N VAL A 224 28.59 14.31 14.43
CA VAL A 224 28.34 13.55 13.21
C VAL A 224 29.14 12.26 13.20
N ASP A 225 28.59 11.24 12.57
CA ASP A 225 29.30 10.03 12.23
C ASP A 225 30.36 10.36 11.17
N ALA A 226 31.60 10.47 11.62
CA ALA A 226 32.73 10.80 10.77
C ALA A 226 33.03 9.73 9.71
N VAL A 227 32.56 8.49 9.93
CA VAL A 227 32.79 7.38 9.00
C VAL A 227 31.81 7.46 7.84
N SER A 228 30.50 7.59 8.08
CA SER A 228 29.52 7.69 6.98
C SER A 228 29.40 9.09 6.37
N CYS A 229 29.77 10.14 7.14
CA CYS A 229 29.66 11.55 6.77
C CYS A 229 28.36 11.94 6.05
N SER A 230 27.26 11.32 6.49
CA SER A 230 25.94 11.43 5.84
C SER A 230 25.08 12.55 6.42
N ALA A 231 25.56 13.22 7.48
CA ALA A 231 24.81 14.29 8.13
C ALA A 231 24.58 15.48 7.19
N PRO A 232 23.35 16.01 7.09
CA PRO A 232 23.07 17.19 6.28
C PRO A 232 23.96 18.37 6.66
N GLY A 233 24.53 19.01 5.64
CA GLY A 233 25.51 20.09 5.81
C GLY A 233 26.94 19.61 6.04
N TYR A 234 27.23 18.32 5.97
CA TYR A 234 28.58 17.79 6.05
C TYR A 234 29.00 17.08 4.76
N ALA A 235 30.30 17.10 4.47
CA ALA A 235 30.91 16.35 3.38
C ALA A 235 32.34 15.97 3.75
N TYR A 236 32.90 14.96 3.05
CA TYR A 236 34.31 14.62 3.22
C TYR A 236 35.22 15.75 2.76
N ALA A 237 36.14 16.13 3.63
CA ALA A 237 37.25 17.02 3.36
C ALA A 237 38.54 16.22 3.38
N ASP A 238 39.10 16.01 2.19
CA ASP A 238 40.32 15.23 1.98
C ASP A 238 41.56 16.13 1.94
N THR A 239 42.61 15.72 2.64
CA THR A 239 43.92 16.38 2.74
C THR A 239 45.04 15.40 2.37
N GLY A 240 46.17 15.89 1.86
CA GLY A 240 47.29 15.03 1.41
C GLY A 240 47.34 14.88 -0.11
N LEU A 241 47.90 13.77 -0.59
CA LEU A 241 48.06 13.50 -2.02
C LEU A 241 46.73 13.02 -2.61
N LYS A 242 46.30 13.65 -3.71
CA LYS A 242 45.17 13.23 -4.53
C LYS A 242 45.64 12.99 -5.97
N THR A 243 45.21 11.92 -6.61
CA THR A 243 45.59 11.61 -8.01
C THR A 243 44.41 10.94 -8.72
N ASP A 244 43.89 11.61 -9.73
CA ASP A 244 42.77 11.21 -10.61
C ASP A 244 43.24 10.81 -12.02
N PHE A 245 44.56 10.69 -12.21
CA PHE A 245 45.23 10.37 -13.47
C PHE A 245 44.82 11.21 -14.70
N THR A 246 44.14 12.34 -14.51
CA THR A 246 43.61 13.14 -15.61
C THR A 246 44.76 13.69 -16.46
N GLY A 247 44.71 13.45 -17.77
CA GLY A 247 45.75 13.86 -18.72
C GLY A 247 46.99 12.96 -18.76
N TRP A 248 46.95 11.78 -18.14
CA TRP A 248 48.01 10.78 -18.22
C TRP A 248 47.78 9.88 -19.44
N SER A 249 48.86 9.35 -20.03
CA SER A 249 48.76 8.49 -21.21
C SER A 249 49.96 7.55 -21.35
N GLY A 250 49.75 6.38 -21.96
CA GLY A 250 50.78 5.37 -22.18
C GLY A 250 51.39 4.86 -20.87
N LYS A 251 52.73 4.69 -20.85
CA LYS A 251 53.49 4.14 -19.70
C LYS A 251 54.22 5.18 -18.86
N THR A 252 53.97 6.46 -19.07
CA THR A 252 54.75 7.53 -18.44
C THR A 252 54.04 8.02 -17.18
N PRO A 253 54.52 7.67 -15.97
CA PRO A 253 53.94 8.22 -14.74
C PRO A 253 54.26 9.71 -14.62
N GLN A 254 53.36 10.48 -14.01
CA GLN A 254 53.52 11.92 -13.80
C GLN A 254 53.47 12.30 -12.32
N ALA A 255 53.59 13.59 -12.00
CA ALA A 255 53.43 14.12 -10.64
C ALA A 255 54.29 13.42 -9.55
N GLY A 256 55.47 12.93 -9.92
CA GLY A 256 56.38 12.23 -9.01
C GLY A 256 56.04 10.77 -8.72
N TRP A 257 55.01 10.22 -9.37
CA TRP A 257 54.75 8.79 -9.38
C TRP A 257 55.81 8.03 -10.18
N SER A 258 55.98 6.75 -9.89
CA SER A 258 56.91 5.89 -10.60
C SER A 258 56.31 4.51 -10.87
N ILE A 259 56.73 3.88 -11.97
CA ILE A 259 56.35 2.52 -12.34
C ILE A 259 57.61 1.67 -12.34
N THR A 260 57.56 0.52 -11.68
CA THR A 260 58.61 -0.50 -11.75
C THR A 260 58.14 -1.68 -12.58
N ASP A 261 59.02 -2.16 -13.47
CA ASP A 261 58.87 -3.40 -14.20
C ASP A 261 59.78 -4.46 -13.57
N GLY A 262 59.21 -5.34 -12.76
CA GLY A 262 59.93 -6.40 -12.06
C GLY A 262 60.30 -7.59 -12.96
N VAL A 263 59.71 -7.71 -14.15
CA VAL A 263 60.03 -8.78 -15.13
C VAL A 263 60.99 -8.27 -16.21
N GLY A 264 60.92 -6.97 -16.54
CA GLY A 264 61.72 -6.34 -17.59
C GLY A 264 61.19 -6.59 -19.00
N ASN A 265 59.92 -6.97 -19.14
CA ASN A 265 59.27 -7.28 -20.42
C ASN A 265 58.36 -6.15 -20.94
N GLY A 266 58.27 -5.04 -20.20
CA GLY A 266 57.47 -3.87 -20.53
C GLY A 266 55.97 -4.03 -20.25
N GLN A 267 55.52 -5.11 -19.59
CA GLN A 267 54.10 -5.33 -19.27
C GLN A 267 53.80 -4.75 -17.88
N THR A 268 53.53 -3.45 -17.84
CA THR A 268 53.36 -2.66 -16.61
C THR A 268 52.01 -1.95 -16.57
N TRP A 269 51.77 -1.22 -15.48
CA TRP A 269 50.73 -0.19 -15.40
C TRP A 269 50.82 0.78 -16.60
N VAL A 270 49.65 1.17 -17.12
CA VAL A 270 49.43 2.10 -18.23
C VAL A 270 48.27 3.04 -17.91
N PHE A 271 48.09 4.07 -18.74
CA PHE A 271 47.06 5.11 -18.56
C PHE A 271 46.24 5.37 -19.85
N ASP A 272 46.29 4.46 -20.82
CA ASP A 272 45.63 4.58 -22.13
C ASP A 272 44.54 3.52 -22.39
N ASN A 273 44.18 2.74 -21.37
CA ASN A 273 43.12 1.73 -21.42
C ASN A 273 43.18 0.83 -22.69
N PRO A 274 44.27 0.07 -22.87
CA PRO A 274 44.50 -0.71 -24.08
C PRO A 274 43.46 -1.83 -24.32
N GLY A 275 42.74 -2.24 -23.26
CA GLY A 275 41.65 -3.21 -23.32
C GLY A 275 40.28 -2.61 -23.65
N GLY A 276 40.13 -1.28 -23.65
CA GLY A 276 38.87 -0.60 -23.93
C GLY A 276 37.79 -0.85 -22.88
N TRP A 277 38.18 -0.93 -21.61
CA TRP A 277 37.30 -1.24 -20.49
C TRP A 277 36.57 -0.01 -19.94
N ASP A 278 35.42 -0.25 -19.31
CA ASP A 278 34.72 0.78 -18.54
C ASP A 278 35.57 1.19 -17.33
N PRO A 279 35.56 2.47 -16.92
CA PRO A 279 36.33 2.92 -15.76
C PRO A 279 35.79 2.36 -14.44
N PRO A 280 36.58 2.38 -13.36
CA PRO A 280 36.11 2.07 -12.02
C PRO A 280 34.85 2.85 -11.63
N VAL A 281 33.97 2.22 -10.85
CA VAL A 281 32.75 2.89 -10.35
C VAL A 281 33.16 4.09 -9.48
N GLY A 282 32.84 5.30 -9.94
CA GLY A 282 33.26 6.57 -9.32
C GLY A 282 34.36 7.32 -10.09
N GLY A 283 35.05 6.64 -11.00
CA GLY A 283 36.12 7.16 -11.85
C GLY A 283 35.65 7.74 -13.19
N ASP A 284 36.58 8.37 -13.91
CA ASP A 284 36.37 8.89 -15.26
C ASP A 284 37.15 8.11 -16.32
N SER A 285 37.18 8.58 -17.58
CA SER A 285 37.88 7.86 -18.67
C SER A 285 39.41 7.79 -18.52
N HIS A 286 40.00 8.46 -17.54
CA HIS A 286 41.43 8.48 -17.26
C HIS A 286 41.71 7.72 -15.95
N PHE A 287 42.27 6.52 -16.06
CA PHE A 287 42.58 5.69 -14.91
C PHE A 287 43.88 4.93 -15.15
N ALA A 288 44.49 4.45 -14.07
CA ALA A 288 45.63 3.53 -14.16
C ALA A 288 45.11 2.11 -14.40
N ASP A 289 45.66 1.43 -15.40
CA ASP A 289 45.26 0.09 -15.81
C ASP A 289 46.45 -0.86 -15.86
N ILE A 290 46.25 -2.10 -15.44
CA ILE A 290 47.13 -3.21 -15.77
C ILE A 290 46.30 -4.42 -16.18
N ASP A 291 46.34 -4.74 -17.47
CA ASP A 291 45.50 -5.75 -18.10
C ASP A 291 46.32 -6.94 -18.61
N SER A 292 46.36 -8.03 -17.84
CA SER A 292 47.00 -9.28 -18.24
C SER A 292 46.27 -9.96 -19.40
N ASP A 293 44.94 -9.80 -19.50
CA ASP A 293 44.13 -10.38 -20.58
C ASP A 293 44.53 -9.76 -21.94
N HIS A 294 44.79 -8.45 -21.97
CA HIS A 294 45.32 -7.77 -23.16
C HIS A 294 46.73 -8.26 -23.55
N TYR A 295 47.61 -8.52 -22.56
CA TYR A 295 48.96 -9.02 -22.83
C TYR A 295 49.00 -10.51 -23.24
N GLY A 296 47.98 -11.29 -22.87
CA GLY A 296 47.70 -12.63 -23.38
C GLY A 296 48.60 -13.76 -22.84
N GLN A 297 48.46 -14.94 -23.46
CA GLN A 297 48.98 -16.26 -23.03
C GLN A 297 50.48 -16.36 -22.68
N GLY A 298 51.32 -15.47 -23.22
CA GLY A 298 52.77 -15.44 -22.96
C GLY A 298 53.21 -14.34 -21.99
N GLY A 299 52.27 -13.53 -21.49
CA GLY A 299 52.55 -12.40 -20.63
C GLY A 299 52.66 -12.78 -19.15
N SER A 300 53.62 -12.15 -18.47
CA SER A 300 53.72 -12.17 -17.02
C SER A 300 54.04 -10.77 -16.54
N GLN A 301 53.30 -10.31 -15.54
CA GLN A 301 53.41 -8.99 -14.97
C GLN A 301 53.90 -9.11 -13.53
N ASN A 302 54.84 -8.24 -13.18
CA ASN A 302 55.23 -7.93 -11.82
C ASN A 302 55.47 -6.43 -11.82
N SER A 303 54.42 -5.64 -11.63
CA SER A 303 54.49 -4.19 -11.82
C SER A 303 53.98 -3.43 -10.61
N SER A 304 54.74 -2.42 -10.21
CA SER A 304 54.42 -1.56 -9.08
C SER A 304 54.21 -0.13 -9.54
N LEU A 305 53.04 0.44 -9.26
CA LEU A 305 52.77 1.88 -9.36
C LEU A 305 52.94 2.50 -7.97
N VAL A 306 53.90 3.41 -7.82
CA VAL A 306 54.35 3.94 -6.51
C VAL A 306 54.17 5.44 -6.45
N SER A 307 53.54 5.93 -5.39
CA SER A 307 53.31 7.37 -5.16
C SER A 307 54.61 8.12 -4.86
N PRO A 308 54.66 9.45 -5.02
CA PRO A 308 55.70 10.27 -4.39
C PRO A 308 55.62 10.15 -2.86
N VAL A 309 56.70 10.58 -2.18
CA VAL A 309 56.73 10.70 -0.71
C VAL A 309 55.79 11.80 -0.25
N VAL A 310 54.87 11.47 0.65
CA VAL A 310 53.89 12.39 1.25
C VAL A 310 54.24 12.61 2.72
N ASP A 311 54.21 13.88 3.13
CA ASP A 311 54.41 14.29 4.52
C ASP A 311 53.06 14.38 5.25
N LEU A 312 52.78 13.39 6.08
CA LEU A 312 51.58 13.31 6.93
C LEU A 312 51.90 13.67 8.40
N SER A 313 53.04 14.33 8.67
CA SER A 313 53.46 14.68 10.04
C SER A 313 52.51 15.64 10.76
N HIS A 314 51.73 16.40 9.98
CA HIS A 314 50.71 17.30 10.48
C HIS A 314 49.38 16.60 10.86
N LEU A 315 49.17 15.35 10.42
CA LEU A 315 47.95 14.60 10.73
C LEU A 315 48.08 13.86 12.06
N SER A 316 47.02 13.93 12.86
CA SER A 316 46.82 13.05 14.01
C SER A 316 45.96 11.85 13.62
N THR A 317 45.80 10.88 14.52
CA THR A 317 44.86 9.76 14.32
C THR A 317 43.42 10.22 14.13
N ALA A 318 43.03 11.37 14.70
CA ALA A 318 41.72 12.01 14.49
C ALA A 318 41.57 12.67 13.10
N GLY A 319 42.67 12.83 12.36
CA GLY A 319 42.64 13.24 10.96
C GLY A 319 42.34 12.08 9.99
N HIS A 320 42.04 10.89 10.52
CA HIS A 320 41.75 9.64 9.80
C HIS A 320 42.63 9.44 8.55
N PRO A 321 43.95 9.19 8.73
CA PRO A 321 44.82 8.88 7.61
C PRO A 321 44.38 7.58 6.92
N GLU A 322 44.24 7.61 5.60
CA GLU A 322 43.81 6.48 4.77
C GLU A 322 44.54 6.43 3.41
N ILE A 323 44.46 5.25 2.78
CA ILE A 323 44.65 5.06 1.35
C ILE A 323 43.27 4.81 0.76
N GLY A 324 42.71 5.78 0.05
CA GLY A 324 41.42 5.65 -0.61
C GLY A 324 41.59 5.61 -2.13
N PHE A 325 40.85 4.78 -2.86
CA PHE A 325 40.92 4.72 -4.32
C PHE A 325 39.68 4.04 -4.90
N ASP A 326 39.28 4.43 -6.10
CA ASP A 326 38.25 3.71 -6.86
C ASP A 326 38.93 2.56 -7.62
N SER A 327 38.34 1.36 -7.56
CA SER A 327 38.98 0.15 -8.05
C SER A 327 38.02 -0.69 -8.89
N THR A 328 38.56 -1.33 -9.92
CA THR A 328 37.98 -2.55 -10.52
C THR A 328 39.05 -3.61 -10.54
N TYR A 329 39.07 -4.47 -9.53
CA TYR A 329 39.97 -5.63 -9.51
C TYR A 329 39.20 -6.86 -9.99
N ILE A 330 39.68 -7.52 -11.04
CA ILE A 330 39.11 -8.80 -11.49
C ILE A 330 40.14 -9.89 -11.23
N GLY A 331 39.88 -10.76 -10.26
CA GLY A 331 40.83 -11.79 -9.82
C GLY A 331 40.93 -13.01 -10.73
N PHE A 332 42.10 -13.67 -10.72
CA PHE A 332 42.37 -14.96 -11.37
C PHE A 332 43.29 -15.83 -10.50
N PRO A 333 43.22 -17.17 -10.54
CA PRO A 333 44.13 -18.02 -9.77
C PRO A 333 45.62 -17.74 -10.09
N GLY A 334 46.41 -17.39 -9.07
CA GLY A 334 47.83 -17.05 -9.22
C GLY A 334 48.10 -15.57 -9.54
N GLN A 335 47.06 -14.73 -9.59
CA GLN A 335 47.15 -13.27 -9.64
C GLN A 335 47.14 -12.68 -8.22
N SER A 336 47.88 -11.60 -8.00
CA SER A 336 47.81 -10.77 -6.79
C SER A 336 47.72 -9.29 -7.16
N GLY A 337 46.83 -8.56 -6.50
CA GLY A 337 46.77 -7.10 -6.51
C GLY A 337 46.91 -6.61 -5.08
N ASP A 338 48.07 -6.05 -4.74
CA ASP A 338 48.45 -5.68 -3.38
C ASP A 338 48.52 -4.15 -3.25
N VAL A 339 48.00 -3.62 -2.14
CA VAL A 339 48.24 -2.23 -1.71
C VAL A 339 49.18 -2.25 -0.53
N ASP A 340 50.38 -1.73 -0.74
CA ASP A 340 51.43 -1.67 0.25
C ASP A 340 51.67 -0.26 0.76
N LEU A 341 51.91 -0.14 2.06
CA LEU A 341 52.29 1.09 2.73
C LEU A 341 53.78 1.07 3.08
N SER A 342 54.44 2.22 2.88
CA SER A 342 55.78 2.49 3.42
C SER A 342 55.73 3.73 4.32
N LEU A 343 56.44 3.69 5.45
CA LEU A 343 56.58 4.79 6.40
C LEU A 343 57.99 5.41 6.42
N ASP A 344 58.92 4.87 5.62
CA ASP A 344 60.34 5.24 5.62
C ASP A 344 60.87 5.72 4.27
N GLY A 345 59.95 6.10 3.37
CA GLY A 345 60.26 6.55 2.01
C GLY A 345 60.64 5.39 1.08
N GLY A 346 59.92 4.27 1.17
CA GLY A 346 59.99 3.16 0.23
C GLY A 346 61.09 2.15 0.50
N LYS A 347 61.74 2.18 1.68
CA LYS A 347 62.79 1.21 2.05
C LYS A 347 62.18 -0.08 2.58
N THR A 348 61.11 0.03 3.34
CA THR A 348 60.31 -1.11 3.82
C THR A 348 58.85 -0.95 3.43
N TRP A 349 58.18 -2.08 3.16
CA TRP A 349 56.80 -2.14 2.67
C TRP A 349 56.01 -3.16 3.47
N SER A 350 54.78 -2.79 3.83
CA SER A 350 53.81 -3.68 4.47
C SER A 350 52.51 -3.72 3.65
N THR A 351 52.08 -4.91 3.26
CA THR A 351 50.81 -5.12 2.55
C THR A 351 49.64 -4.92 3.50
N LEU A 352 48.73 -4.02 3.13
CA LEU A 352 47.56 -3.66 3.93
C LEU A 352 46.25 -4.15 3.33
N TRP A 353 46.21 -4.32 2.02
CA TRP A 353 45.05 -4.81 1.29
C TRP A 353 45.50 -5.70 0.14
N GLN A 354 44.72 -6.75 -0.12
CA GLN A 354 44.92 -7.66 -1.24
C GLN A 354 43.58 -7.86 -1.94
N GLY A 355 43.57 -7.79 -3.27
CA GLY A 355 42.38 -8.03 -4.07
C GLY A 355 41.95 -9.50 -3.99
N ASP A 356 40.64 -9.73 -3.88
CA ASP A 356 40.07 -11.08 -3.78
C ASP A 356 39.55 -11.61 -5.13
N SER A 357 39.15 -12.89 -5.16
CA SER A 357 38.64 -13.54 -6.36
C SER A 357 37.19 -13.19 -6.73
N GLY A 358 36.46 -12.49 -5.85
CA GLY A 358 35.08 -12.03 -6.08
C GLY A 358 35.01 -10.72 -6.86
N GLY A 359 36.13 -9.99 -6.87
CA GLY A 359 36.28 -8.70 -7.51
C GLY A 359 35.81 -7.56 -6.60
N ASN A 360 36.47 -6.41 -6.70
CA ASN A 360 36.22 -5.24 -5.86
C ASN A 360 35.84 -4.03 -6.73
N PRO A 361 34.60 -3.95 -7.24
CA PRO A 361 34.14 -2.79 -7.99
C PRO A 361 33.73 -1.66 -7.05
N GLY A 362 34.37 -0.50 -7.19
CA GLY A 362 34.04 0.74 -6.47
C GLY A 362 35.14 1.22 -5.52
N ARG A 363 34.76 2.16 -4.64
CA ARG A 363 35.67 2.79 -3.67
C ARG A 363 36.20 1.78 -2.65
N VAL A 364 37.51 1.78 -2.46
CA VAL A 364 38.23 1.05 -1.41
C VAL A 364 38.92 2.08 -0.52
N ASP A 365 38.63 2.06 0.78
CA ASP A 365 39.29 2.91 1.77
C ASP A 365 40.02 2.03 2.80
N VAL A 366 41.35 2.17 2.86
CA VAL A 366 42.24 1.40 3.75
C VAL A 366 42.75 2.31 4.87
N PRO A 367 42.28 2.15 6.12
CA PRO A 367 42.76 2.96 7.24
C PRO A 367 44.25 2.73 7.51
N ILE A 368 45.02 3.82 7.64
CA ILE A 368 46.46 3.80 7.95
C ILE A 368 46.79 4.65 9.19
N PRO A 369 46.18 4.40 10.37
CA PRO A 369 46.45 5.18 11.57
C PRO A 369 47.93 5.20 11.98
N GLN A 370 48.70 4.16 11.62
CA GLN A 370 50.16 4.10 11.81
C GLN A 370 50.96 5.14 11.01
N ALA A 371 50.36 5.75 9.98
CA ALA A 371 50.96 6.81 9.18
C ALA A 371 50.76 8.21 9.80
N ALA A 372 49.91 8.35 10.82
CA ALA A 372 49.75 9.61 11.54
C ALA A 372 51.10 10.08 12.12
N GLY A 373 51.45 11.35 11.92
CA GLY A 373 52.71 11.92 12.39
C GLY A 373 53.96 11.52 11.59
N GLN A 374 53.83 10.77 10.48
CA GLN A 374 54.96 10.32 9.67
C GLN A 374 55.24 11.26 8.49
N ALA A 375 56.52 11.60 8.26
CA ALA A 375 56.91 12.55 7.22
C ALA A 375 57.31 11.91 5.87
N LYS A 376 57.39 10.57 5.81
CA LYS A 376 57.92 9.83 4.64
C LYS A 376 57.01 8.69 4.22
N VAL A 377 55.74 9.01 4.00
CA VAL A 377 54.71 8.01 3.68
C VAL A 377 54.61 7.80 2.17
N GLN A 378 54.50 6.55 1.72
CA GLN A 378 54.23 6.20 0.32
C GLN A 378 53.25 5.03 0.22
N VAL A 379 52.48 5.00 -0.86
CA VAL A 379 51.67 3.85 -1.27
C VAL A 379 52.23 3.21 -2.53
N ARG A 380 52.13 1.88 -2.61
CA ARG A 380 52.44 1.09 -3.79
C ARG A 380 51.25 0.19 -4.14
N PHE A 381 50.79 0.30 -5.38
CA PHE A 381 49.87 -0.65 -6.00
C PHE A 381 50.67 -1.67 -6.80
N HIS A 382 50.75 -2.89 -6.29
CA HIS A 382 51.60 -3.95 -6.83
C HIS A 382 50.75 -5.06 -7.44
N PHE A 383 50.90 -5.28 -8.74
CA PHE A 383 50.20 -6.33 -9.46
C PHE A 383 51.19 -7.42 -9.87
N THR A 384 50.82 -8.67 -9.59
CA THR A 384 51.51 -9.86 -10.11
C THR A 384 50.52 -10.78 -10.81
N GLY A 385 50.89 -11.30 -11.97
CA GLY A 385 50.04 -12.19 -12.76
C GLY A 385 50.81 -12.84 -13.90
N SER A 386 50.29 -13.96 -14.39
CA SER A 386 50.79 -14.62 -15.60
C SER A 386 49.60 -15.25 -16.30
N TRP A 387 49.28 -14.75 -17.50
CA TRP A 387 47.98 -15.00 -18.14
C TRP A 387 46.84 -14.96 -17.12
N SER A 388 46.64 -13.78 -16.57
CA SER A 388 45.63 -13.53 -15.55
C SER A 388 44.59 -12.56 -16.10
N ARG A 389 43.88 -11.84 -15.24
CA ARG A 389 42.92 -10.80 -15.60
C ARG A 389 43.52 -9.41 -15.35
N ARG A 390 42.79 -8.48 -14.74
CA ARG A 390 43.14 -7.05 -14.75
C ARG A 390 42.89 -6.33 -13.43
N TRP A 391 43.50 -5.16 -13.29
CA TRP A 391 43.26 -4.22 -12.21
C TRP A 391 43.27 -2.77 -12.70
N GLU A 392 42.20 -2.05 -12.42
CA GLU A 392 42.00 -0.64 -12.76
C GLU A 392 41.91 0.20 -11.46
N LEU A 393 42.50 1.40 -11.46
CA LEU A 393 42.57 2.31 -10.31
C LEU A 393 42.33 3.77 -10.71
N ASP A 394 41.51 4.49 -9.93
CA ASP A 394 41.27 5.93 -10.09
C ASP A 394 41.06 6.64 -8.74
N ASN A 395 41.03 7.98 -8.72
CA ASN A 395 40.71 8.83 -7.56
C ASN A 395 41.47 8.47 -6.26
N VAL A 396 42.78 8.27 -6.38
CA VAL A 396 43.66 7.88 -5.28
C VAL A 396 43.84 9.02 -4.29
N LEU A 397 43.65 8.73 -3.00
CA LEU A 397 43.95 9.55 -1.84
C LEU A 397 45.01 8.84 -1.00
N LEU A 398 46.11 9.51 -0.70
CA LEU A 398 47.03 9.16 0.38
C LEU A 398 47.12 10.35 1.34
N GLY A 399 46.38 10.28 2.43
CA GLY A 399 46.28 11.40 3.37
C GLY A 399 45.08 11.29 4.30
N GLY A 400 44.61 12.42 4.84
CA GLY A 400 43.55 12.45 5.85
C GLY A 400 42.20 12.75 5.24
N ARG A 401 41.17 11.99 5.62
CA ARG A 401 39.76 12.22 5.22
C ARG A 401 38.92 12.52 6.46
N THR A 402 38.36 13.72 6.55
CA THR A 402 37.55 14.13 7.70
C THR A 402 36.16 14.58 7.28
N CYS A 403 35.14 14.33 8.10
CA CYS A 403 33.81 14.85 7.87
C CYS A 403 33.73 16.31 8.36
N ALA A 404 33.60 17.25 7.43
CA ALA A 404 33.70 18.69 7.71
C ALA A 404 32.40 19.43 7.35
N PRO A 405 32.05 20.51 8.07
CA PRO A 405 30.87 21.30 7.77
C PRO A 405 31.03 22.02 6.42
N THR A 406 29.94 22.05 5.66
CA THR A 406 29.81 22.73 4.36
C THR A 406 28.93 23.98 4.51
N PRO A 407 29.14 25.06 3.74
CA PRO A 407 28.34 26.27 3.89
C PRO A 407 26.84 26.02 3.72
N GLY A 408 26.03 26.46 4.69
CA GLY A 408 24.58 26.31 4.62
C GLY A 408 23.86 26.62 5.93
N GLY A 409 22.55 26.41 5.96
CA GLY A 409 21.68 26.60 7.12
C GLY A 409 20.51 25.62 7.12
N LEU A 410 19.91 25.43 8.30
CA LEU A 410 18.71 24.61 8.48
C LEU A 410 17.46 25.48 8.54
N MET A 411 16.37 25.01 7.93
CA MET A 411 15.03 25.55 8.12
C MET A 411 14.14 24.45 8.66
N ALA A 412 13.34 24.77 9.67
CA ALA A 412 12.35 23.86 10.22
C ALA A 412 11.08 24.62 10.59
N GLY A 413 9.95 23.93 10.66
CA GLY A 413 8.67 24.54 11.01
C GLY A 413 7.53 23.56 10.80
N VAL A 414 6.30 24.07 10.80
CA VAL A 414 5.12 23.26 10.47
C VAL A 414 4.43 23.75 9.21
N VAL A 415 3.84 22.81 8.45
CA VAL A 415 2.97 23.10 7.31
C VAL A 415 1.52 22.80 7.73
N THR A 416 0.63 23.77 7.53
CA THR A 416 -0.78 23.67 7.94
C THR A 416 -1.72 24.07 6.82
N ASP A 417 -2.94 23.56 6.88
CA ASP A 417 -4.04 23.97 6.02
C ASP A 417 -4.51 25.40 6.42
N ALA A 418 -4.50 26.33 5.47
CA ALA A 418 -4.96 27.69 5.70
C ALA A 418 -6.45 27.79 6.08
N ASN A 419 -7.30 26.86 5.63
CA ASN A 419 -8.72 26.85 5.90
C ASN A 419 -9.02 26.17 7.25
N THR A 420 -8.57 24.93 7.47
CA THR A 420 -8.93 24.13 8.65
C THR A 420 -7.97 24.29 9.84
N LYS A 421 -6.76 24.81 9.61
CA LYS A 421 -5.62 24.83 10.56
C LYS A 421 -5.09 23.44 10.92
N ALA A 422 -5.56 22.39 10.26
CA ALA A 422 -5.04 21.06 10.47
C ALA A 422 -3.58 20.97 9.97
N PRO A 423 -2.74 20.14 10.61
CA PRO A 423 -1.40 19.85 10.13
C PRO A 423 -1.46 19.14 8.76
N LEU A 424 -0.53 19.48 7.87
CA LEU A 424 -0.37 18.82 6.58
C LEU A 424 0.86 17.93 6.62
N ASN A 425 0.65 16.62 6.55
CA ASN A 425 1.71 15.62 6.45
C ASN A 425 1.89 15.24 4.98
N GLY A 426 3.12 15.26 4.47
CA GLY A 426 3.47 14.99 3.07
C GLY A 426 3.73 16.24 2.22
N ALA A 427 3.57 17.44 2.78
CA ALA A 427 3.85 18.68 2.07
C ALA A 427 5.37 18.87 1.89
N THR A 428 5.80 19.18 0.67
CA THR A 428 7.21 19.37 0.35
C THR A 428 7.56 20.86 0.41
N VAL A 429 8.58 21.22 1.20
CA VAL A 429 9.23 22.54 1.21
C VAL A 429 10.56 22.41 0.48
N ALA A 430 10.74 23.08 -0.65
CA ALA A 430 11.95 22.97 -1.48
C ALA A 430 12.54 24.34 -1.82
N GLY A 431 13.86 24.42 -1.93
CA GLY A 431 14.55 25.59 -2.47
C GLY A 431 14.15 25.84 -3.92
N SER A 432 13.68 27.04 -4.26
CA SER A 432 13.22 27.32 -5.63
C SER A 432 14.37 27.32 -6.66
N ALA A 433 15.60 27.65 -6.23
CA ALA A 433 16.79 27.62 -7.08
C ALA A 433 17.50 26.25 -7.08
N ASP A 434 17.30 25.47 -6.03
CA ASP A 434 17.81 24.12 -5.89
C ASP A 434 16.70 23.23 -5.29
N PRO A 435 15.86 22.61 -6.15
CA PRO A 435 14.79 21.74 -5.71
C PRO A 435 15.27 20.45 -5.04
N THR A 436 16.57 20.11 -5.13
CA THR A 436 17.14 18.93 -4.44
C THR A 436 17.36 19.20 -2.96
N SER A 437 17.44 20.46 -2.55
CA SER A 437 17.38 20.90 -1.16
C SER A 437 15.91 21.02 -0.70
N PHE A 438 15.34 19.94 -0.17
CA PHE A 438 13.95 19.91 0.27
C PHE A 438 13.75 19.19 1.61
N GLY A 439 12.60 19.45 2.22
CA GLY A 439 12.08 18.75 3.39
C GLY A 439 10.61 18.38 3.16
N VAL A 440 10.18 17.27 3.74
CA VAL A 440 8.78 16.82 3.68
C VAL A 440 8.20 16.92 5.07
N SER A 441 7.01 17.50 5.20
CA SER A 441 6.31 17.59 6.47
C SER A 441 5.79 16.21 6.90
N MET A 442 5.80 15.93 8.20
CA MET A 442 5.51 14.59 8.72
C MET A 442 4.82 14.66 10.10
N PRO A 443 4.16 13.57 10.52
CA PRO A 443 3.58 13.49 11.86
C PRO A 443 4.68 13.33 12.92
N THR A 444 4.41 13.81 14.13
CA THR A 444 5.32 13.73 15.29
C THR A 444 4.62 13.06 16.48
N PRO A 445 4.15 11.80 16.34
CA PRO A 445 3.28 11.16 17.33
C PRO A 445 3.98 10.90 18.68
N ASP A 446 5.31 10.83 18.68
CA ASP A 446 6.10 10.57 19.89
C ASP A 446 6.42 11.84 20.69
N ASP A 447 6.31 13.04 20.09
CA ASP A 447 6.54 14.33 20.76
C ASP A 447 5.24 15.12 20.86
N ALA A 448 4.57 15.03 22.01
CA ALA A 448 3.33 15.75 22.27
C ALA A 448 3.48 17.29 22.30
N ASN A 449 4.71 17.83 22.34
CA ASN A 449 4.96 19.27 22.35
C ASN A 449 5.22 19.84 20.95
N LEU A 450 5.40 18.98 19.94
CA LEU A 450 5.56 19.36 18.55
C LEU A 450 4.29 18.98 17.79
N SER A 451 3.72 19.94 17.07
CA SER A 451 2.56 19.66 16.23
C SER A 451 2.98 18.87 14.99
N ASP A 452 2.12 17.95 14.55
CA ASP A 452 2.22 17.29 13.26
C ASP A 452 2.36 18.31 12.11
N GLY A 453 2.76 17.82 10.93
CA GLY A 453 3.11 18.66 9.80
C GLY A 453 4.49 19.31 9.96
N TYR A 454 5.31 18.81 10.88
CA TYR A 454 6.67 19.27 11.10
C TYR A 454 7.56 18.89 9.91
N TYR A 455 8.36 19.84 9.42
CA TYR A 455 9.37 19.61 8.40
C TYR A 455 10.71 20.20 8.84
N TRP A 456 11.79 19.69 8.27
CA TRP A 456 13.10 20.31 8.30
C TRP A 456 13.80 20.12 6.95
N LEU A 457 14.72 21.02 6.61
CA LEU A 457 15.60 20.89 5.44
C LEU A 457 16.93 21.60 5.68
N PHE A 458 18.00 21.06 5.09
CA PHE A 458 19.26 21.78 4.92
C PHE A 458 19.28 22.47 3.56
N SER A 459 19.76 23.72 3.52
CA SER A 459 20.02 24.42 2.27
C SER A 459 21.45 24.93 2.23
N PRO A 460 22.19 24.67 1.13
CA PRO A 460 23.51 25.26 0.91
C PRO A 460 23.43 26.77 0.61
N HIS A 461 22.23 27.30 0.34
CA HIS A 461 22.00 28.70 -0.01
C HIS A 461 21.49 29.50 1.20
N THR A 462 22.38 30.34 1.74
CA THR A 462 22.08 31.25 2.87
C THR A 462 21.75 32.67 2.37
N GLY A 463 21.16 33.49 3.24
CA GLY A 463 20.66 34.82 2.89
C GLY A 463 19.24 34.76 2.33
N ALA A 464 18.89 35.73 1.46
CA ALA A 464 17.54 35.83 0.91
C ALA A 464 17.30 34.76 -0.18
N THR A 465 16.74 33.62 0.24
CA THR A 465 16.51 32.44 -0.61
C THR A 465 15.00 32.23 -0.78
N LYS A 466 14.57 31.83 -1.99
CA LYS A 466 13.16 31.48 -2.24
C LYS A 466 12.92 30.01 -1.96
N PHE A 467 11.81 29.72 -1.29
CA PHE A 467 11.32 28.37 -1.05
C PHE A 467 9.89 28.25 -1.57
N THR A 468 9.60 27.10 -2.16
CA THR A 468 8.26 26.75 -2.63
C THR A 468 7.74 25.58 -1.81
N VAL A 469 6.50 25.70 -1.34
CA VAL A 469 5.77 24.66 -0.61
C VAL A 469 4.67 24.11 -1.50
N THR A 470 4.61 22.79 -1.64
CA THR A 470 3.65 22.09 -2.48
C THR A 470 3.07 20.88 -1.77
N ASP A 471 1.78 20.63 -1.96
CA ASP A 471 1.10 19.43 -1.45
C ASP A 471 -0.15 19.13 -2.29
N GLY A 472 -0.14 18.04 -3.06
CA GLY A 472 -1.29 17.53 -3.81
C GLY A 472 -2.23 18.58 -4.41
N ARG A 473 -3.43 18.69 -3.85
CA ARG A 473 -4.53 19.58 -4.28
C ARG A 473 -4.51 20.98 -3.64
N TYR A 474 -3.48 21.31 -2.88
CA TYR A 474 -3.27 22.65 -2.34
C TYR A 474 -2.58 23.56 -3.35
N THR A 475 -2.84 24.87 -3.25
CA THR A 475 -2.16 25.88 -4.06
C THR A 475 -0.73 26.05 -3.56
N ALA A 476 0.23 25.82 -4.46
CA ALA A 476 1.64 26.03 -4.17
C ALA A 476 1.91 27.46 -3.68
N MET A 477 2.75 27.59 -2.65
CA MET A 477 3.13 28.87 -2.07
C MET A 477 4.63 29.07 -2.22
N THR A 478 5.06 30.23 -2.73
CA THR A 478 6.48 30.62 -2.75
C THR A 478 6.72 31.79 -1.82
N GLY A 479 7.71 31.67 -0.94
CA GLY A 479 8.15 32.74 -0.03
C GLY A 479 9.65 32.98 -0.10
N THR A 480 10.06 34.24 0.01
CA THR A 480 11.49 34.57 0.21
C THR A 480 11.78 34.59 1.70
N VAL A 481 12.82 33.88 2.11
CA VAL A 481 13.20 33.67 3.51
C VAL A 481 14.68 34.00 3.67
N ALA A 482 15.03 34.75 4.72
CA ALA A 482 16.41 35.08 5.05
C ALA A 482 17.01 33.93 5.90
N LEU A 483 17.60 32.93 5.26
CA LEU A 483 18.15 31.76 5.93
C LEU A 483 19.56 32.06 6.51
N PRO A 484 19.75 32.02 7.84
CA PRO A 484 21.06 32.21 8.44
C PRO A 484 21.98 31.00 8.19
N ALA A 485 23.28 31.27 8.03
CA ALA A 485 24.30 30.22 8.02
C ALA A 485 24.48 29.63 9.42
N ASN A 486 24.78 28.33 9.51
CA ASN A 486 25.13 27.62 10.75
C ASN A 486 24.07 27.77 11.87
N SER A 487 22.80 27.86 11.49
CA SER A 487 21.70 28.04 12.44
C SER A 487 20.41 27.38 11.90
N VAL A 488 19.42 27.22 12.78
CA VAL A 488 18.07 26.77 12.43
C VAL A 488 17.15 27.98 12.40
N LEU A 489 16.46 28.17 11.28
CA LEU A 489 15.39 29.14 11.15
C LEU A 489 14.03 28.46 11.35
N HIS A 490 13.24 28.95 12.30
CA HIS A 490 11.84 28.59 12.44
C HIS A 490 10.98 29.30 11.38
N ARG A 491 10.31 28.52 10.52
CA ARG A 491 9.40 29.04 9.48
C ARG A 491 8.20 28.13 9.28
N ASP A 492 7.02 28.60 9.67
CA ASP A 492 5.76 27.91 9.38
C ASP A 492 5.16 28.33 8.04
N TRP A 493 4.45 27.40 7.40
CA TRP A 493 3.76 27.60 6.13
C TRP A 493 2.27 27.27 6.24
N LYS A 494 1.46 27.99 5.48
CA LYS A 494 0.01 27.81 5.42
C LYS A 494 -0.40 27.65 3.97
N LEU A 495 -0.71 26.43 3.55
CA LEU A 495 -1.14 26.18 2.18
C LEU A 495 -2.62 26.49 2.01
N GLY A 496 -2.94 27.27 0.98
CA GLY A 496 -4.32 27.59 0.63
C GLY A 496 -4.94 26.53 -0.27
N ALA A 497 -6.22 26.26 -0.10
CA ALA A 497 -7.01 25.44 -1.00
C ALA A 497 -8.40 26.04 -1.16
N GLY A 498 -9.09 25.70 -2.25
CA GLY A 498 -10.52 25.97 -2.35
C GLY A 498 -11.31 25.03 -1.43
N HIS A 499 -12.42 25.48 -0.86
CA HIS A 499 -13.27 24.66 0.01
C HIS A 499 -14.71 24.88 -0.41
N LEU A 500 -15.37 23.84 -0.91
CA LEU A 500 -16.69 23.94 -1.51
C LEU A 500 -17.77 23.50 -0.54
N ARG A 501 -18.82 24.31 -0.39
CA ARG A 501 -20.06 23.95 0.31
C ARG A 501 -21.26 24.06 -0.62
N SER A 502 -22.16 23.10 -0.57
CA SER A 502 -23.46 23.18 -1.22
C SER A 502 -24.54 23.69 -0.25
N SER A 503 -25.60 24.31 -0.78
CA SER A 503 -26.73 24.80 0.02
C SER A 503 -27.62 23.69 0.56
N THR A 504 -27.56 22.49 -0.02
CA THR A 504 -28.31 21.29 0.34
C THR A 504 -27.53 20.07 -0.16
N HIS A 505 -27.80 18.90 0.39
CA HIS A 505 -27.28 17.60 -0.07
C HIS A 505 -28.37 16.73 -0.74
N SER A 506 -29.58 17.26 -0.88
CA SER A 506 -30.66 16.59 -1.59
C SER A 506 -31.59 17.57 -2.31
N ILE A 507 -32.20 17.09 -3.38
CA ILE A 507 -33.18 17.79 -4.19
C ILE A 507 -34.25 16.79 -4.64
N ALA A 508 -35.52 17.11 -4.35
CA ALA A 508 -36.65 16.29 -4.79
C ALA A 508 -37.61 17.16 -5.60
N GLN A 509 -38.16 16.61 -6.69
CA GLN A 509 -39.22 17.23 -7.48
C GLN A 509 -40.36 16.24 -7.71
N THR A 510 -41.57 16.77 -7.88
CA THR A 510 -42.76 15.95 -8.17
C THR A 510 -43.43 16.43 -9.44
N GLY A 511 -43.62 15.52 -10.39
CA GLY A 511 -44.24 15.79 -11.69
C GLY A 511 -45.23 14.69 -12.09
N GLN A 512 -46.08 14.97 -13.08
CA GLN A 512 -46.85 13.93 -13.76
C GLN A 512 -46.00 13.37 -14.90
N LEU A 513 -46.09 12.07 -15.19
CA LEU A 513 -45.39 11.44 -16.32
C LEU A 513 -45.59 12.25 -17.61
N GLY A 514 -44.48 12.64 -18.26
CA GLY A 514 -44.48 13.55 -19.41
C GLY A 514 -44.17 15.02 -19.11
N ALA A 515 -43.82 15.38 -17.87
CA ALA A 515 -43.49 16.75 -17.48
C ALA A 515 -42.01 16.91 -17.06
N THR A 516 -41.48 18.13 -17.19
CA THR A 516 -40.15 18.51 -16.69
C THR A 516 -40.30 19.41 -15.47
N THR A 517 -39.49 19.16 -14.44
CA THR A 517 -39.42 19.95 -13.20
C THR A 517 -37.98 20.29 -12.89
N SER A 518 -37.71 21.30 -12.04
CA SER A 518 -36.33 21.68 -11.73
C SER A 518 -36.21 22.34 -10.37
N GLY A 519 -35.07 22.17 -9.71
CA GLY A 519 -34.68 22.97 -8.54
C GLY A 519 -33.28 23.55 -8.70
N THR A 520 -32.79 24.25 -7.68
CA THR A 520 -31.49 24.95 -7.74
C THR A 520 -30.65 24.62 -6.50
N VAL A 521 -29.39 24.26 -6.74
CA VAL A 521 -28.37 24.08 -5.70
C VAL A 521 -27.36 25.23 -5.82
N THR A 522 -26.99 25.83 -4.69
CA THR A 522 -25.96 26.88 -4.66
C THR A 522 -24.67 26.30 -4.10
N PHE A 523 -23.59 26.41 -4.85
CA PHE A 523 -22.24 26.03 -4.42
C PHE A 523 -21.47 27.29 -4.04
N THR A 524 -20.87 27.31 -2.86
CA THR A 524 -20.13 28.45 -2.30
C THR A 524 -18.72 28.02 -1.95
N ASN A 525 -17.74 28.83 -2.32
CA ASN A 525 -16.35 28.60 -1.95
C ASN A 525 -15.98 29.50 -0.76
N ASP A 526 -15.86 28.93 0.44
CA ASP A 526 -15.39 29.60 1.65
C ASP A 526 -13.89 29.35 1.92
N GLY A 527 -13.17 28.75 0.97
CA GLY A 527 -11.74 28.56 0.99
C GLY A 527 -10.92 29.76 0.49
N THR A 528 -9.62 29.55 0.37
CA THR A 528 -8.62 30.58 0.03
C THR A 528 -8.13 30.53 -1.41
N ALA A 529 -8.44 29.46 -2.15
CA ALA A 529 -8.13 29.32 -3.58
C ALA A 529 -9.37 28.98 -4.40
N ALA A 530 -9.30 29.12 -5.73
CA ALA A 530 -10.43 28.81 -6.61
C ALA A 530 -10.75 27.30 -6.61
N VAL A 531 -12.03 26.97 -6.67
CA VAL A 531 -12.51 25.59 -6.83
C VAL A 531 -12.97 25.38 -8.25
N HIS A 532 -12.43 24.39 -8.93
CA HIS A 532 -13.01 23.83 -10.14
C HIS A 532 -13.96 22.70 -9.75
N VAL A 533 -15.22 22.77 -10.19
CA VAL A 533 -16.26 21.79 -9.89
C VAL A 533 -16.67 21.09 -11.18
N ASN A 534 -16.70 19.75 -11.13
CA ASN A 534 -17.34 18.91 -12.13
C ASN A 534 -18.49 18.14 -11.46
N LEU A 535 -19.68 18.27 -12.04
CA LEU A 535 -20.87 17.57 -11.63
C LEU A 535 -21.13 16.44 -12.61
N SER A 536 -21.34 15.26 -12.07
CA SER A 536 -21.66 14.08 -12.86
C SER A 536 -22.84 13.35 -12.25
N GLU A 537 -23.47 12.48 -13.02
CA GLU A 537 -24.71 11.83 -12.65
C GLU A 537 -24.49 10.34 -12.40
N GLU A 538 -25.24 9.79 -11.45
CA GLU A 538 -25.26 8.37 -11.16
C GLU A 538 -26.73 7.92 -11.00
N ASP A 539 -27.13 6.88 -11.72
CA ASP A 539 -28.50 6.35 -11.63
C ASP A 539 -28.70 5.63 -10.29
N GLY A 540 -29.60 6.15 -9.46
CA GLY A 540 -29.99 5.58 -8.17
C GLY A 540 -31.17 4.60 -8.28
N GLY A 541 -31.67 4.36 -9.49
CA GLY A 541 -32.71 3.37 -9.77
C GLY A 541 -34.14 3.91 -9.70
N PHE A 542 -35.10 3.00 -9.80
CA PHE A 542 -36.52 3.32 -9.95
C PHE A 542 -37.41 2.47 -9.04
N THR A 543 -38.27 3.13 -8.26
CA THR A 543 -39.32 2.50 -7.45
C THR A 543 -40.69 2.79 -8.05
N PRO A 544 -41.42 1.80 -8.58
CA PRO A 544 -42.70 2.08 -9.23
C PRO A 544 -43.81 2.49 -8.24
N MET A 545 -44.69 3.39 -8.69
CA MET A 545 -45.75 4.00 -7.87
C MET A 545 -46.74 2.96 -7.30
N ASN A 546 -46.92 2.94 -5.98
CA ASN A 546 -47.83 2.06 -5.22
C ASN A 546 -47.50 0.55 -5.28
N GLY A 547 -46.25 0.17 -5.52
CA GLY A 547 -45.75 -1.22 -5.34
C GLY A 547 -44.89 -1.35 -4.10
N GLN A 548 -44.74 -2.57 -3.58
CA GLN A 548 -43.63 -2.85 -2.66
C GLN A 548 -42.32 -2.61 -3.42
N HIS A 549 -41.35 -2.01 -2.73
CA HIS A 549 -39.95 -1.88 -3.14
C HIS A 549 -39.53 -3.10 -3.96
N GLN A 550 -38.78 -2.94 -5.06
CA GLN A 550 -38.04 -4.08 -5.59
C GLN A 550 -37.15 -4.57 -4.45
N ALA A 551 -37.56 -5.64 -3.76
CA ALA A 551 -36.60 -6.47 -3.09
C ALA A 551 -35.66 -6.88 -4.22
N THR A 552 -34.43 -6.37 -4.14
CA THR A 552 -33.27 -6.82 -4.90
C THR A 552 -33.49 -8.29 -5.24
N MET A 553 -33.57 -8.62 -6.52
CA MET A 553 -33.50 -10.03 -6.89
C MET A 553 -32.26 -10.57 -6.19
N PRO A 554 -32.34 -11.69 -5.45
CA PRO A 554 -31.12 -12.40 -5.14
C PRO A 554 -30.39 -12.60 -6.47
N GLY A 555 -29.11 -12.24 -6.54
CA GLY A 555 -28.29 -12.66 -7.68
C GLY A 555 -28.40 -14.17 -7.89
N ALA A 556 -27.77 -14.70 -8.94
CA ALA A 556 -27.70 -16.14 -9.12
C ALA A 556 -27.25 -16.80 -7.79
N PRO A 557 -27.75 -18.00 -7.43
CA PRO A 557 -27.27 -18.68 -6.24
C PRO A 557 -25.75 -18.81 -6.31
N ALA A 558 -25.08 -18.65 -5.18
CA ALA A 558 -23.62 -18.79 -5.13
C ALA A 558 -23.24 -20.19 -5.60
N GLN A 559 -22.36 -20.24 -6.60
CA GLN A 559 -21.81 -21.44 -7.18
C GLN A 559 -20.39 -21.61 -6.66
N LEU A 560 -20.08 -22.80 -6.14
CA LEU A 560 -18.73 -23.25 -5.87
C LEU A 560 -18.58 -24.56 -6.62
N VAL A 561 -17.79 -24.51 -7.69
CA VAL A 561 -17.73 -25.56 -8.70
C VAL A 561 -16.31 -26.13 -8.70
N PRO A 562 -16.09 -27.35 -8.17
CA PRO A 562 -14.77 -27.96 -8.17
C PRO A 562 -14.19 -28.01 -9.59
N ALA A 563 -12.95 -27.55 -9.74
CA ALA A 563 -12.27 -27.52 -11.03
C ALA A 563 -10.77 -27.79 -10.90
N LYS A 564 -10.20 -28.41 -11.94
CA LYS A 564 -8.75 -28.50 -12.10
C LYS A 564 -8.28 -27.28 -12.89
N VAL A 565 -7.46 -26.47 -12.25
CA VAL A 565 -7.00 -25.17 -12.75
C VAL A 565 -5.50 -25.20 -13.03
N SER A 566 -5.03 -24.36 -13.96
CA SER A 566 -3.62 -24.27 -14.38
C SER A 566 -3.18 -22.81 -14.51
N TYR A 567 -1.91 -22.55 -14.20
CA TYR A 567 -1.27 -21.23 -14.34
C TYR A 567 -0.49 -21.07 -15.66
N ALA A 568 -0.30 -22.15 -16.42
CA ALA A 568 0.53 -22.13 -17.63
C ALA A 568 -0.09 -21.28 -18.76
N ALA A 569 0.79 -20.78 -19.65
CA ALA A 569 0.42 -19.96 -20.81
C ALA A 569 -0.58 -20.64 -21.77
N LEU A 570 -0.58 -21.98 -21.82
CA LEU A 570 -1.59 -22.80 -22.51
C LEU A 570 -1.95 -24.00 -21.62
N PRO A 571 -3.23 -24.19 -21.24
CA PRO A 571 -3.62 -25.33 -20.43
C PRO A 571 -3.55 -26.65 -21.23
N PRO A 572 -3.23 -27.80 -20.59
CA PRO A 572 -3.40 -29.11 -21.21
C PRO A 572 -4.88 -29.41 -21.42
N ALA A 573 -5.29 -29.74 -22.65
CA ALA A 573 -6.66 -30.12 -22.97
C ALA A 573 -7.02 -31.50 -22.37
N THR A 574 -7.76 -31.56 -21.25
CA THR A 574 -8.53 -32.76 -20.85
C THR A 574 -9.72 -32.40 -19.95
N GLY A 575 -10.88 -33.04 -20.20
CA GLY A 575 -12.17 -32.71 -19.58
C GLY A 575 -12.73 -33.70 -18.55
N GLY A 576 -13.97 -33.39 -18.14
CA GLY A 576 -15.01 -34.30 -17.61
C GLY A 576 -15.07 -34.55 -16.09
N ALA A 577 -16.09 -34.03 -15.38
CA ALA A 577 -17.12 -34.82 -14.65
C ALA A 577 -17.81 -34.12 -13.42
N VAL A 578 -19.14 -34.30 -13.36
CA VAL A 578 -20.14 -34.32 -12.25
C VAL A 578 -20.40 -33.06 -11.39
N VAL A 579 -21.58 -32.46 -11.60
CA VAL A 579 -22.25 -31.45 -10.75
C VAL A 579 -22.92 -32.11 -9.53
N ARG A 580 -22.76 -31.55 -8.33
CA ARG A 580 -23.65 -31.80 -7.18
C ARG A 580 -24.11 -30.46 -6.57
N PRO A 581 -25.42 -30.25 -6.30
CA PRO A 581 -25.88 -29.07 -5.60
C PRO A 581 -25.64 -29.19 -4.10
N GLY A 582 -25.07 -28.15 -3.49
CA GLY A 582 -25.22 -27.86 -2.06
C GLY A 582 -23.93 -27.78 -1.26
N ALA A 583 -23.55 -26.56 -0.87
CA ALA A 583 -23.35 -26.13 0.52
C ALA A 583 -22.69 -24.74 0.53
N VAL A 584 -23.24 -23.83 1.32
CA VAL A 584 -22.64 -22.53 1.64
C VAL A 584 -21.35 -22.79 2.43
N ALA A 585 -20.20 -22.31 1.96
CA ALA A 585 -18.94 -22.44 2.69
C ALA A 585 -18.99 -21.63 4.00
N GLN A 586 -18.78 -22.31 5.13
CA GLN A 586 -18.49 -21.70 6.42
C GLN A 586 -17.01 -21.31 6.44
N VAL A 587 -16.70 -20.05 6.76
CA VAL A 587 -15.32 -19.51 6.83
C VAL A 587 -14.86 -19.42 8.28
N ASN A 588 -13.72 -20.04 8.59
CA ASN A 588 -12.80 -19.87 9.73
C ASN A 588 -13.22 -18.94 10.90
N GLY A 589 -14.23 -19.31 11.69
CA GLY A 589 -14.38 -18.87 13.10
C GLY A 589 -14.53 -17.37 13.40
N HIS A 590 -14.48 -16.47 12.42
CA HIS A 590 -14.62 -15.03 12.58
C HIS A 590 -15.89 -14.56 11.88
N LYS A 591 -16.89 -14.16 12.68
CA LYS A 591 -18.09 -13.47 12.18
C LYS A 591 -17.70 -12.08 11.67
N VAL A 592 -17.42 -11.95 10.37
CA VAL A 592 -17.46 -10.64 9.72
C VAL A 592 -18.91 -10.37 9.33
N ALA A 593 -19.49 -9.32 9.89
CA ALA A 593 -20.84 -8.90 9.54
C ALA A 593 -20.80 -8.20 8.17
N LEU A 594 -21.04 -8.95 7.10
CA LEU A 594 -21.24 -8.38 5.77
C LEU A 594 -22.48 -7.47 5.82
N ARG A 595 -22.34 -6.19 5.45
CA ARG A 595 -23.50 -5.35 5.11
C ARG A 595 -24.01 -5.79 3.74
N GLN A 596 -25.32 -5.92 3.59
CA GLN A 596 -25.94 -6.04 2.27
C GLN A 596 -25.85 -4.67 1.59
N ALA A 597 -25.60 -4.66 0.27
CA ALA A 597 -25.60 -3.44 -0.53
C ALA A 597 -26.89 -2.63 -0.32
N SER A 598 -26.79 -1.30 -0.36
CA SER A 598 -27.94 -0.40 -0.42
C SER A 598 -28.67 -0.57 -1.77
N PRO A 599 -29.97 -0.26 -1.88
CA PRO A 599 -30.86 -0.94 -2.81
C PRO A 599 -30.91 -0.30 -4.20
N SER A 600 -30.26 -0.92 -5.20
CA SER A 600 -30.59 -0.67 -6.63
C SER A 600 -30.21 -1.80 -7.60
N VAL A 601 -29.48 -2.83 -7.17
CA VAL A 601 -28.84 -3.76 -8.13
C VAL A 601 -29.82 -4.84 -8.63
N GLY A 602 -30.15 -4.82 -9.93
CA GLY A 602 -30.81 -5.93 -10.63
C GLY A 602 -29.88 -7.14 -10.79
N PRO A 603 -30.34 -8.32 -11.25
CA PRO A 603 -29.45 -9.45 -11.49
C PRO A 603 -28.53 -9.20 -12.69
N TRP A 604 -27.46 -10.00 -12.79
CA TRP A 604 -26.64 -10.04 -13.99
C TRP A 604 -27.48 -10.39 -15.22
N THR A 605 -27.28 -9.65 -16.31
CA THR A 605 -28.00 -9.81 -17.56
C THR A 605 -27.04 -10.34 -18.62
N ASP A 606 -27.41 -11.46 -19.25
CA ASP A 606 -26.67 -11.99 -20.39
C ASP A 606 -26.75 -11.01 -21.56
N ILE A 607 -25.59 -10.72 -22.17
CA ILE A 607 -25.50 -9.95 -23.40
C ILE A 607 -25.16 -10.88 -24.57
N ALA A 608 -24.94 -10.33 -25.77
CA ALA A 608 -24.56 -11.16 -26.90
C ALA A 608 -23.24 -11.87 -26.61
N ASN A 609 -23.20 -13.19 -26.81
CA ASN A 609 -21.96 -13.96 -26.73
C ASN A 609 -20.93 -13.48 -27.75
N LEU A 610 -19.66 -13.67 -27.43
CA LEU A 610 -18.56 -13.49 -28.37
C LEU A 610 -18.73 -14.42 -29.59
N PRO A 611 -18.21 -14.03 -30.77
CA PRO A 611 -18.20 -14.89 -31.95
C PRO A 611 -17.45 -16.22 -31.75
N SER A 612 -16.45 -16.23 -30.87
CA SER A 612 -15.65 -17.39 -30.49
C SER A 612 -15.29 -17.30 -29.00
N GLY A 613 -15.14 -18.45 -28.34
CA GLY A 613 -14.71 -18.48 -26.93
C GLY A 613 -13.30 -17.90 -26.76
N LEU A 614 -13.13 -17.08 -25.73
CA LEU A 614 -11.84 -16.49 -25.34
C LEU A 614 -11.68 -16.60 -23.83
N MET A 615 -10.48 -16.91 -23.37
CA MET A 615 -10.03 -16.65 -22.00
C MET A 615 -8.74 -15.83 -22.06
N ASP A 616 -8.34 -15.26 -20.93
CA ASP A 616 -7.17 -14.40 -20.78
C ASP A 616 -7.20 -13.17 -21.69
N ASP A 617 -8.41 -12.76 -22.06
CA ASP A 617 -8.67 -11.57 -22.82
C ASP A 617 -8.60 -10.32 -21.93
N ALA A 618 -8.14 -9.21 -22.53
CA ALA A 618 -8.20 -7.92 -21.87
C ALA A 618 -9.46 -7.17 -22.32
N VAL A 619 -10.20 -6.62 -21.36
CA VAL A 619 -11.48 -5.95 -21.63
C VAL A 619 -11.42 -4.53 -21.13
N ALA A 620 -11.86 -3.59 -21.96
CA ALA A 620 -11.83 -2.16 -21.64
C ALA A 620 -13.13 -1.49 -22.07
N TYR A 621 -13.59 -0.50 -21.29
CA TYR A 621 -14.78 0.28 -21.58
C TYR A 621 -14.39 1.68 -22.06
N HIS A 622 -15.07 2.17 -23.10
CA HIS A 622 -15.00 3.57 -23.51
C HIS A 622 -16.26 4.01 -24.25
N ALA A 623 -16.78 5.19 -23.89
CA ALA A 623 -17.88 5.85 -24.57
C ALA A 623 -19.10 4.92 -24.84
N GLY A 624 -19.55 4.19 -23.82
CA GLY A 624 -20.69 3.28 -23.95
C GLY A 624 -20.39 1.92 -24.59
N LYS A 625 -19.14 1.63 -24.96
CA LYS A 625 -18.77 0.42 -25.70
C LYS A 625 -17.73 -0.40 -24.95
N VAL A 626 -17.76 -1.71 -25.17
CA VAL A 626 -16.87 -2.68 -24.52
C VAL A 626 -15.95 -3.29 -25.57
N TYR A 627 -14.64 -3.17 -25.36
CA TYR A 627 -13.59 -3.67 -26.25
C TYR A 627 -12.95 -4.89 -25.62
N VAL A 628 -12.79 -5.95 -26.41
CA VAL A 628 -12.11 -7.19 -26.03
C VAL A 628 -10.88 -7.34 -26.92
N VAL A 629 -9.72 -7.61 -26.31
CA VAL A 629 -8.43 -7.67 -27.00
C VAL A 629 -7.68 -8.95 -26.64
N GLY A 630 -7.21 -9.66 -27.66
CA GLY A 630 -6.30 -10.79 -27.50
C GLY A 630 -6.95 -12.01 -26.85
N GLY A 631 -6.21 -12.70 -25.99
CA GLY A 631 -6.64 -13.91 -25.29
C GLY A 631 -6.25 -15.20 -26.00
N THR A 632 -6.87 -16.31 -25.59
CA THR A 632 -6.68 -17.64 -26.20
C THR A 632 -8.01 -18.35 -26.39
N ASP A 633 -8.14 -19.09 -27.48
CA ASP A 633 -9.29 -19.98 -27.75
C ASP A 633 -9.13 -21.36 -27.06
N GLY A 634 -8.11 -21.50 -26.20
CA GLY A 634 -7.70 -22.74 -25.54
C GLY A 634 -6.68 -23.55 -26.34
N SER A 635 -6.44 -23.21 -27.61
CA SER A 635 -5.45 -23.86 -28.49
C SER A 635 -4.41 -22.87 -29.03
N ASN A 636 -4.82 -21.64 -29.33
CA ASN A 636 -4.00 -20.62 -29.98
C ASN A 636 -4.17 -19.27 -29.30
N VAL A 637 -3.04 -18.58 -29.10
CA VAL A 637 -3.03 -17.17 -28.71
C VAL A 637 -3.57 -16.31 -29.86
N GLN A 638 -4.50 -15.43 -29.53
CA GLN A 638 -5.25 -14.59 -30.48
C GLN A 638 -4.70 -13.16 -30.50
N ASN A 639 -4.97 -12.45 -31.59
CA ASN A 639 -4.75 -11.01 -31.71
C ASN A 639 -6.00 -10.27 -32.20
N GLY A 640 -7.15 -10.94 -32.18
CA GLY A 640 -8.43 -10.34 -32.57
C GLY A 640 -8.84 -9.26 -31.58
N VAL A 641 -9.52 -8.23 -32.10
CA VAL A 641 -10.13 -7.17 -31.31
C VAL A 641 -11.60 -7.07 -31.69
N ASN A 642 -12.50 -7.12 -30.72
CA ASN A 642 -13.94 -6.98 -30.93
C ASN A 642 -14.50 -5.87 -30.06
N VAL A 643 -15.49 -5.14 -30.57
CA VAL A 643 -16.23 -4.13 -29.81
C VAL A 643 -17.71 -4.50 -29.74
N TYR A 644 -18.26 -4.49 -28.53
CA TYR A 644 -19.69 -4.60 -28.28
C TYR A 644 -20.31 -3.21 -28.22
N ASP A 645 -21.37 -3.02 -28.99
CA ASP A 645 -22.20 -1.83 -28.94
C ASP A 645 -23.55 -2.18 -28.29
N PRO A 646 -23.85 -1.71 -27.07
CA PRO A 646 -25.12 -1.96 -26.41
C PRO A 646 -26.35 -1.47 -27.19
N ALA A 647 -26.20 -0.45 -28.05
CA ALA A 647 -27.29 0.07 -28.86
C ALA A 647 -27.71 -0.92 -29.96
N THR A 648 -26.75 -1.63 -30.56
CA THR A 648 -27.02 -2.65 -31.59
C THR A 648 -27.06 -4.07 -31.02
N ARG A 649 -26.63 -4.24 -29.77
CA ARG A 649 -26.47 -5.53 -29.08
C ARG A 649 -25.65 -6.54 -29.87
N ALA A 650 -24.59 -6.07 -30.52
CA ALA A 650 -23.78 -6.89 -31.41
C ALA A 650 -22.29 -6.61 -31.24
N TRP A 651 -21.48 -7.64 -31.47
CA TRP A 651 -20.02 -7.54 -31.56
C TRP A 651 -19.59 -7.22 -32.99
N THR A 652 -18.62 -6.33 -33.13
CA THR A 652 -17.99 -5.98 -34.41
C THR A 652 -16.48 -6.17 -34.32
N ALA A 653 -15.88 -6.82 -35.31
CA ALA A 653 -14.44 -6.98 -35.40
C ALA A 653 -13.76 -5.66 -35.78
N LEU A 654 -12.63 -5.35 -35.14
CA LEU A 654 -11.79 -4.18 -35.38
C LEU A 654 -10.42 -4.61 -35.95
N ALA A 655 -9.52 -3.66 -36.18
CA ALA A 655 -8.15 -3.95 -36.59
C ALA A 655 -7.46 -4.83 -35.54
N ASN A 656 -6.86 -5.93 -36.00
CA ASN A 656 -6.16 -6.87 -35.13
C ASN A 656 -4.96 -6.19 -34.44
N LEU A 657 -4.72 -6.59 -33.20
CA LEU A 657 -3.51 -6.23 -32.46
C LEU A 657 -2.27 -6.71 -33.26
N PRO A 658 -1.18 -5.92 -33.35
CA PRO A 658 0.00 -6.31 -34.14
C PRO A 658 0.68 -7.60 -33.67
N GLU A 659 0.50 -7.96 -32.40
CA GLU A 659 1.04 -9.18 -31.79
C GLU A 659 -0.08 -10.04 -31.19
N ARG A 660 0.12 -11.36 -31.19
CA ARG A 660 -0.76 -12.33 -30.52
C ARG A 660 -0.40 -12.38 -29.05
N LEU A 661 -1.31 -11.94 -28.18
CA LEU A 661 -1.08 -11.82 -26.74
C LEU A 661 -2.21 -12.48 -25.94
N ASN A 662 -1.83 -13.36 -25.01
CA ASN A 662 -2.68 -13.96 -23.98
C ASN A 662 -2.38 -13.27 -22.64
N GLY A 663 -3.40 -12.86 -21.90
CA GLY A 663 -3.26 -12.17 -20.63
C GLY A 663 -2.55 -10.81 -20.73
N PRO A 664 -2.72 -10.01 -21.80
CA PRO A 664 -2.24 -8.63 -21.77
C PRO A 664 -3.08 -7.80 -20.80
N VAL A 665 -2.58 -6.63 -20.41
CA VAL A 665 -3.41 -5.61 -19.78
C VAL A 665 -3.92 -4.64 -20.84
N ALA A 666 -5.13 -4.12 -20.68
CA ALA A 666 -5.68 -3.11 -21.58
C ALA A 666 -6.53 -2.07 -20.84
N ALA A 667 -6.34 -0.79 -21.15
CA ALA A 667 -7.17 0.28 -20.61
C ALA A 667 -7.21 1.52 -21.51
N PHE A 668 -8.29 2.30 -21.41
CA PHE A 668 -8.36 3.60 -22.08
C PHE A 668 -7.70 4.69 -21.25
N ILE A 669 -6.89 5.53 -21.92
CA ILE A 669 -6.45 6.83 -21.39
C ILE A 669 -6.92 7.89 -22.37
N GLY A 670 -7.84 8.75 -21.94
CA GLY A 670 -8.57 9.63 -22.85
C GLY A 670 -9.37 8.80 -23.85
N THR A 671 -9.14 9.02 -25.16
CA THR A 671 -9.86 8.35 -26.26
C THR A 671 -9.10 7.17 -26.86
N ARG A 672 -7.89 6.86 -26.36
CA ARG A 672 -7.03 5.81 -26.90
C ARG A 672 -6.96 4.61 -25.99
N LEU A 673 -7.00 3.43 -26.58
CA LEU A 673 -6.82 2.16 -25.89
C LEU A 673 -5.34 1.81 -25.85
N TYR A 674 -4.81 1.50 -24.67
CA TYR A 674 -3.43 1.08 -24.45
C TYR A 674 -3.42 -0.39 -24.06
N VAL A 675 -2.52 -1.17 -24.66
CA VAL A 675 -2.37 -2.60 -24.42
C VAL A 675 -0.89 -2.88 -24.14
N ALA A 676 -0.58 -3.63 -23.09
CA ALA A 676 0.80 -3.92 -22.73
C ALA A 676 0.96 -5.34 -22.18
N GLY A 677 2.11 -5.95 -22.46
CA GLY A 677 2.47 -7.26 -21.92
C GLY A 677 1.62 -8.41 -22.46
N GLY A 678 1.52 -9.48 -21.69
CA GLY A 678 0.90 -10.75 -22.09
C GLY A 678 1.89 -11.78 -22.61
N TRP A 679 1.48 -13.04 -22.68
CA TRP A 679 2.23 -14.11 -23.29
C TRP A 679 2.07 -14.09 -24.79
N ASN A 680 3.20 -14.06 -25.50
CA ASN A 680 3.22 -14.17 -26.95
C ASN A 680 2.99 -15.62 -27.42
N ALA A 681 2.84 -15.81 -28.74
CA ALA A 681 2.60 -17.12 -29.35
C ALA A 681 3.75 -18.15 -29.14
N THR A 682 4.91 -17.72 -28.67
CA THR A 682 6.04 -18.59 -28.28
C THR A 682 6.12 -18.84 -26.77
N SER A 683 5.09 -18.45 -26.02
CA SER A 683 4.96 -18.57 -24.56
C SER A 683 5.97 -17.74 -23.76
N GLY A 684 6.54 -16.66 -24.31
CA GLY A 684 7.34 -15.70 -23.55
C GLY A 684 6.48 -14.54 -23.02
N ALA A 685 6.79 -14.01 -21.84
CA ALA A 685 6.15 -12.77 -21.37
C ALA A 685 6.67 -11.61 -22.22
N SER A 686 5.78 -11.02 -23.03
CA SER A 686 6.12 -9.92 -23.93
C SER A 686 6.39 -8.64 -23.14
N THR A 687 7.34 -7.85 -23.62
CA THR A 687 7.59 -6.48 -23.15
C THR A 687 6.88 -5.44 -24.01
N HIS A 688 6.28 -5.82 -25.13
CA HIS A 688 5.74 -4.83 -26.05
C HIS A 688 4.48 -4.14 -25.51
N ALA A 689 4.31 -2.88 -25.91
CA ALA A 689 3.12 -2.10 -25.66
C ALA A 689 2.63 -1.42 -26.95
N TYR A 690 1.31 -1.26 -27.05
CA TYR A 690 0.64 -0.71 -28.22
C TYR A 690 -0.45 0.27 -27.79
N SER A 691 -0.71 1.27 -28.62
CA SER A 691 -1.90 2.11 -28.53
C SER A 691 -2.78 1.90 -29.75
N TYR A 692 -4.09 2.00 -29.57
CA TYR A 692 -5.10 1.90 -30.61
C TYR A 692 -5.99 3.13 -30.59
N ASP A 693 -6.23 3.67 -31.78
CA ASP A 693 -7.16 4.77 -32.01
C ASP A 693 -8.45 4.20 -32.62
N PRO A 694 -9.57 4.15 -31.86
CA PRO A 694 -10.84 3.65 -32.39
C PRO A 694 -11.41 4.50 -33.53
N GLY A 695 -11.05 5.78 -33.63
CA GLY A 695 -11.54 6.68 -34.66
C GLY A 695 -10.95 6.37 -36.03
N SER A 696 -9.65 6.04 -36.09
CA SER A 696 -8.98 5.66 -37.34
C SER A 696 -8.87 4.14 -37.55
N ASN A 697 -9.18 3.33 -36.53
CA ASN A 697 -9.01 1.88 -36.53
C ASN A 697 -7.55 1.46 -36.82
N VAL A 698 -6.58 2.11 -36.15
CA VAL A 698 -5.14 1.94 -36.37
C VAL A 698 -4.40 1.73 -35.05
N TRP A 699 -3.42 0.82 -35.06
CA TRP A 699 -2.49 0.56 -33.96
C TRP A 699 -1.17 1.32 -34.15
N SER A 700 -0.54 1.69 -33.04
CA SER A 700 0.81 2.27 -32.98
C SER A 700 1.62 1.59 -31.87
N GLN A 701 2.85 1.18 -32.15
CA GLN A 701 3.75 0.63 -31.13
C GLN A 701 4.25 1.74 -30.20
N LEU A 702 4.36 1.43 -28.92
CA LEU A 702 4.82 2.32 -27.86
C LEU A 702 6.20 1.88 -27.35
N ALA A 703 6.73 2.59 -26.35
CA ALA A 703 7.90 2.12 -25.63
C ALA A 703 7.61 0.78 -24.94
N ASP A 704 8.59 -0.13 -24.96
CA ASP A 704 8.48 -1.44 -24.32
C ASP A 704 8.54 -1.32 -22.79
N LEU A 705 7.82 -2.21 -22.11
CA LEU A 705 7.91 -2.43 -20.67
C LEU A 705 9.36 -2.77 -20.26
N PRO A 706 9.84 -2.29 -19.10
CA PRO A 706 11.17 -2.66 -18.59
C PRO A 706 11.34 -4.15 -18.27
N GLY A 707 10.24 -4.91 -18.18
CA GLY A 707 10.25 -6.36 -18.01
C GLY A 707 8.92 -6.97 -18.47
N GLY A 708 8.94 -8.23 -18.90
CA GLY A 708 7.74 -8.93 -19.39
C GLY A 708 6.71 -9.12 -18.27
N ALA A 709 5.44 -8.87 -18.57
CA ALA A 709 4.34 -9.00 -17.62
C ALA A 709 3.09 -9.58 -18.31
N ALA A 710 2.72 -10.82 -18.01
CA ALA A 710 1.43 -11.41 -18.38
C ALA A 710 0.57 -11.60 -17.13
N MET A 711 -0.76 -11.61 -17.24
CA MET A 711 -1.65 -11.81 -16.08
C MET A 711 -1.39 -10.84 -14.92
N ALA A 712 -0.94 -9.63 -15.27
CA ALA A 712 -0.73 -8.56 -14.32
C ALA A 712 -2.07 -7.89 -14.00
N GLY A 713 -2.15 -7.29 -12.81
CA GLY A 713 -3.22 -6.33 -12.53
C GLY A 713 -2.98 -5.03 -13.27
N SER A 714 -4.04 -4.28 -13.58
CA SER A 714 -3.91 -2.96 -14.18
C SER A 714 -4.90 -1.94 -13.60
N ALA A 715 -4.52 -0.67 -13.67
CA ALA A 715 -5.37 0.45 -13.28
C ALA A 715 -4.95 1.71 -14.05
N VAL A 716 -5.89 2.63 -14.26
CA VAL A 716 -5.60 3.96 -14.81
C VAL A 716 -5.85 5.00 -13.74
N VAL A 717 -4.79 5.71 -13.33
CA VAL A 717 -4.88 6.76 -12.32
C VAL A 717 -4.04 7.95 -12.77
N GLY A 718 -4.60 9.16 -12.69
CA GLY A 718 -3.89 10.38 -13.08
C GLY A 718 -3.40 10.38 -14.54
N GLY A 719 -4.15 9.77 -15.45
CA GLY A 719 -3.79 9.68 -16.87
C GLY A 719 -2.63 8.72 -17.18
N ARG A 720 -2.28 7.83 -16.24
CA ARG A 720 -1.21 6.84 -16.40
C ARG A 720 -1.76 5.41 -16.31
N LEU A 721 -1.26 4.52 -17.16
CA LEU A 721 -1.54 3.08 -17.05
C LEU A 721 -0.53 2.44 -16.11
N TYR A 722 -1.01 1.77 -15.06
CA TYR A 722 -0.20 0.98 -14.14
C TYR A 722 -0.33 -0.51 -14.46
N VAL A 723 0.80 -1.23 -14.41
CA VAL A 723 0.91 -2.69 -14.57
C VAL A 723 1.52 -3.24 -13.29
N VAL A 724 0.78 -4.09 -12.58
CA VAL A 724 1.08 -4.52 -11.20
C VAL A 724 1.28 -6.03 -11.15
N GLY A 725 2.47 -6.48 -10.76
CA GLY A 725 2.82 -7.89 -10.61
C GLY A 725 2.76 -8.67 -11.93
N GLY A 726 2.23 -9.89 -11.87
CA GLY A 726 2.06 -10.76 -13.03
C GLY A 726 3.19 -11.76 -13.23
N CYS A 727 3.09 -12.50 -14.32
CA CYS A 727 4.01 -13.54 -14.79
C CYS A 727 5.14 -12.92 -15.62
N THR A 728 6.40 -13.22 -15.28
CA THR A 728 7.58 -12.72 -16.02
C THR A 728 8.12 -13.68 -17.07
N ASP A 729 7.57 -14.89 -17.15
CA ASP A 729 7.97 -15.94 -18.10
C ASP A 729 6.79 -16.85 -18.47
N GLY A 730 7.02 -17.80 -19.38
CA GLY A 730 6.01 -18.76 -19.85
C GLY A 730 5.54 -19.80 -18.83
N THR A 731 6.29 -19.98 -17.74
CA THR A 731 5.91 -20.84 -16.62
C THR A 731 5.16 -20.10 -15.52
N CYS A 732 4.93 -18.80 -15.73
CA CYS A 732 4.39 -17.87 -14.75
C CYS A 732 5.20 -17.78 -13.45
N THR A 733 6.46 -17.37 -13.53
CA THR A 733 7.15 -16.82 -12.34
C THR A 733 6.46 -15.50 -11.94
N GLY A 734 5.84 -15.47 -10.77
CA GLY A 734 5.16 -14.28 -10.26
C GLY A 734 6.12 -13.14 -9.92
N SER A 735 5.62 -11.91 -9.93
CA SER A 735 6.41 -10.69 -9.68
C SER A 735 5.69 -9.74 -8.71
N SER A 736 6.47 -8.87 -8.07
CA SER A 736 6.00 -7.71 -7.30
C SER A 736 6.25 -6.39 -8.04
N SER A 737 6.76 -6.43 -9.27
CA SER A 737 7.14 -5.23 -10.02
C SER A 737 5.91 -4.39 -10.37
N VAL A 738 6.07 -3.07 -10.35
CA VAL A 738 5.03 -2.13 -10.76
C VAL A 738 5.61 -1.14 -11.76
N PHE A 739 5.00 -1.06 -12.93
CA PHE A 739 5.39 -0.12 -13.98
C PHE A 739 4.24 0.83 -14.28
N SER A 740 4.55 2.10 -14.54
CA SER A 740 3.56 3.09 -14.96
C SER A 740 3.96 3.78 -16.26
N TYR A 741 3.04 3.82 -17.22
CA TYR A 741 3.20 4.48 -18.51
C TYR A 741 2.48 5.82 -18.53
N SER A 742 3.17 6.87 -18.96
CA SER A 742 2.57 8.18 -19.21
C SER A 742 2.53 8.45 -20.72
N PRO A 743 1.34 8.66 -21.31
CA PRO A 743 1.24 9.10 -22.70
C PRO A 743 1.92 10.44 -22.97
N ASP A 744 1.97 11.33 -21.98
CA ASP A 744 2.57 12.66 -22.12
C ASP A 744 4.09 12.60 -22.32
N SER A 745 4.77 11.71 -21.60
CA SER A 745 6.21 11.50 -21.75
C SER A 745 6.56 10.38 -22.73
N GLY A 746 5.59 9.55 -23.12
CA GLY A 746 5.79 8.37 -23.97
C GLY A 746 6.69 7.30 -23.34
N ALA A 747 6.78 7.25 -22.00
CA ALA A 747 7.78 6.45 -21.29
C ALA A 747 7.20 5.68 -20.10
N TRP A 748 7.80 4.53 -19.81
CA TRP A 748 7.57 3.73 -18.60
C TRP A 748 8.44 4.22 -17.45
N THR A 749 7.89 4.15 -16.24
CA THR A 749 8.58 4.48 -14.98
C THR A 749 8.30 3.39 -13.96
N GLN A 750 9.31 3.03 -13.17
CA GLN A 750 9.13 2.08 -12.07
C GLN A 750 8.43 2.76 -10.89
N ALA A 751 7.38 2.13 -10.38
CA ALA A 751 6.67 2.55 -9.17
C ALA A 751 7.05 1.64 -7.99
N PRO A 752 6.71 2.01 -6.74
CA PRO A 752 6.95 1.16 -5.57
C PRO A 752 6.42 -0.26 -5.78
N GLN A 753 7.23 -1.26 -5.42
CA GLN A 753 6.89 -2.66 -5.60
C GLN A 753 5.63 -3.03 -4.81
N TYR A 754 4.79 -3.89 -5.41
CA TYR A 754 3.63 -4.44 -4.74
C TYR A 754 4.07 -5.30 -3.54
N PRO A 755 3.39 -5.28 -2.38
CA PRO A 755 3.89 -5.94 -1.16
C PRO A 755 3.99 -7.47 -1.22
N GLN A 756 3.49 -8.10 -2.28
CA GLN A 756 3.51 -9.55 -2.46
C GLN A 756 3.97 -9.93 -3.87
N THR A 757 4.63 -11.08 -4.00
CA THR A 757 4.88 -11.68 -5.31
C THR A 757 3.63 -12.42 -5.78
N VAL A 758 2.91 -11.88 -6.76
CA VAL A 758 1.60 -12.39 -7.20
C VAL A 758 1.39 -12.29 -8.71
N ALA A 759 0.57 -13.19 -9.25
CA ALA A 759 -0.01 -13.11 -10.58
C ALA A 759 -1.54 -13.30 -10.52
N PHE A 760 -2.24 -13.07 -11.63
CA PHE A 760 -3.70 -13.17 -11.73
C PHE A 760 -4.44 -12.27 -10.72
N LEU A 761 -3.86 -11.08 -10.50
CA LEU A 761 -4.30 -10.08 -9.53
C LEU A 761 -5.46 -9.27 -10.11
N SER A 762 -6.49 -9.01 -9.29
CA SER A 762 -7.55 -8.07 -9.63
C SER A 762 -7.15 -6.67 -9.20
N CYS A 763 -7.10 -5.72 -10.12
CA CYS A 763 -6.82 -4.31 -9.82
C CYS A 763 -7.80 -3.40 -10.52
N GLY A 764 -7.99 -2.20 -9.96
CA GLY A 764 -8.81 -1.16 -10.54
C GLY A 764 -8.46 0.22 -9.96
N SER A 765 -9.04 1.25 -10.53
CA SER A 765 -8.97 2.62 -10.02
C SER A 765 -10.17 2.92 -9.14
N ALA A 766 -9.94 3.47 -7.96
CA ALA A 766 -10.98 3.98 -7.08
C ALA A 766 -10.60 5.38 -6.63
N ALA A 767 -11.41 6.38 -7.02
CA ALA A 767 -11.07 7.80 -6.88
C ALA A 767 -9.68 8.14 -7.48
N ALA A 768 -8.69 8.47 -6.65
CA ALA A 768 -7.33 8.82 -7.06
C ALA A 768 -6.30 7.72 -6.75
N GLU A 769 -6.74 6.53 -6.36
CA GLU A 769 -5.88 5.44 -5.90
C GLU A 769 -6.02 4.19 -6.78
N ILE A 770 -4.97 3.39 -6.80
CA ILE A 770 -4.97 2.03 -7.33
C ILE A 770 -5.39 1.11 -6.19
N VAL A 771 -6.38 0.25 -6.41
CA VAL A 771 -6.74 -0.83 -5.48
C VAL A 771 -6.43 -2.15 -6.16
N CYS A 772 -5.72 -3.03 -5.47
CA CYS A 772 -5.44 -4.38 -5.92
C CYS A 772 -5.81 -5.39 -4.83
N ALA A 773 -6.47 -6.48 -5.23
CA ALA A 773 -6.96 -7.51 -4.33
C ALA A 773 -6.82 -8.90 -4.92
N GLY A 774 -6.57 -9.87 -4.05
CA GLY A 774 -6.49 -11.28 -4.43
C GLY A 774 -5.19 -11.65 -5.16
N GLY A 775 -5.28 -12.62 -6.06
CA GLY A 775 -4.17 -13.19 -6.82
C GLY A 775 -3.58 -14.45 -6.18
N VAL A 776 -2.54 -14.97 -6.82
CA VAL A 776 -1.87 -16.21 -6.43
C VAL A 776 -0.36 -16.07 -6.52
N ASN A 777 0.34 -16.61 -5.52
CA ASN A 777 1.76 -16.86 -5.61
C ASN A 777 1.98 -18.20 -6.31
N THR A 778 2.35 -18.16 -7.59
CA THR A 778 2.43 -19.34 -8.45
C THR A 778 3.53 -20.33 -8.07
N SER A 779 4.58 -19.89 -7.36
CA SER A 779 5.65 -20.76 -6.86
C SER A 779 5.19 -21.65 -5.70
N SER A 780 4.30 -21.13 -4.85
CA SER A 780 3.76 -21.87 -3.69
C SER A 780 2.36 -22.43 -3.91
N GLY A 781 1.64 -21.93 -4.93
CA GLY A 781 0.21 -22.18 -5.12
C GLY A 781 -0.71 -21.47 -4.13
N ALA A 782 -0.16 -20.62 -3.24
CA ALA A 782 -0.94 -19.93 -2.23
C ALA A 782 -1.77 -18.80 -2.85
N SER A 783 -3.09 -18.97 -2.82
CA SER A 783 -4.06 -17.91 -3.15
C SER A 783 -4.17 -16.94 -1.97
N THR A 784 -4.37 -15.65 -2.24
CA THR A 784 -4.48 -14.61 -1.20
C THR A 784 -5.84 -13.91 -1.28
N ALA A 785 -6.27 -13.37 -0.16
CA ALA A 785 -7.40 -12.45 -0.05
C ALA A 785 -6.93 -11.01 0.21
N SER A 786 -5.61 -10.76 0.27
CA SER A 786 -5.09 -9.46 0.68
C SER A 786 -5.46 -8.34 -0.29
N THR A 787 -5.81 -7.19 0.28
CA THR A 787 -6.09 -5.94 -0.46
C THR A 787 -5.03 -4.89 -0.14
N TYR A 788 -4.50 -4.22 -1.16
CA TYR A 788 -3.60 -3.09 -0.99
C TYR A 788 -4.01 -1.92 -1.89
N THR A 789 -3.77 -0.71 -1.40
CA THR A 789 -4.03 0.54 -2.10
C THR A 789 -2.74 1.32 -2.33
N TYR A 790 -2.67 2.06 -3.43
CA TYR A 790 -1.55 2.95 -3.74
C TYR A 790 -2.06 4.27 -4.30
N LEU A 791 -1.76 5.35 -3.59
CA LEU A 791 -1.93 6.71 -4.07
C LEU A 791 -0.65 7.14 -4.81
N PRO A 792 -0.70 7.43 -6.12
CA PRO A 792 0.48 7.89 -6.85
C PRO A 792 1.13 9.12 -6.20
N GLY A 793 2.42 9.02 -5.92
CA GLY A 793 3.20 10.07 -5.23
C GLY A 793 3.42 9.82 -3.73
N ALA A 794 2.68 8.90 -3.10
CA ALA A 794 2.85 8.57 -1.68
C ALA A 794 4.08 7.69 -1.38
N GLY A 795 4.68 7.07 -2.39
CA GLY A 795 5.91 6.26 -2.27
C GLY A 795 5.74 4.87 -1.65
N THR A 796 4.57 4.50 -1.11
CA THR A 796 4.32 3.18 -0.52
C THR A 796 2.89 2.68 -0.76
N TRP A 797 2.73 1.35 -0.83
CA TRP A 797 1.44 0.66 -0.78
C TRP A 797 0.91 0.59 0.66
N GLN A 798 -0.41 0.64 0.83
CA GLN A 798 -1.08 0.53 2.12
C GLN A 798 -1.97 -0.71 2.16
N LYS A 799 -1.84 -1.53 3.21
CA LYS A 799 -2.74 -2.69 3.41
C LYS A 799 -4.13 -2.22 3.84
N ARG A 800 -5.15 -2.93 3.35
CA ARG A 800 -6.58 -2.63 3.54
C ARG A 800 -7.35 -3.88 3.96
N ALA A 801 -8.66 -3.75 4.15
CA ALA A 801 -9.53 -4.88 4.44
C ALA A 801 -9.40 -5.97 3.36
N ASP A 802 -9.12 -7.19 3.81
CA ASP A 802 -8.97 -8.36 2.93
C ASP A 802 -10.32 -8.69 2.25
N LEU A 803 -10.26 -9.13 0.99
CA LEU A 803 -11.39 -9.66 0.22
C LEU A 803 -12.07 -10.79 1.01
N PRO A 804 -13.41 -10.96 0.96
CA PRO A 804 -14.10 -11.98 1.75
C PRO A 804 -13.70 -13.43 1.45
N VAL A 805 -13.12 -13.67 0.27
CA VAL A 805 -12.60 -14.97 -0.18
C VAL A 805 -11.22 -14.76 -0.80
N ASP A 806 -10.36 -15.77 -0.73
CA ASP A 806 -9.17 -15.79 -1.57
C ASP A 806 -9.61 -15.98 -3.02
N ALA A 807 -9.18 -15.10 -3.94
CA ALA A 807 -9.62 -15.15 -5.33
C ALA A 807 -8.45 -14.85 -6.26
N TRP A 808 -8.23 -15.71 -7.26
CA TRP A 808 -7.29 -15.44 -8.35
C TRP A 808 -7.94 -15.74 -9.70
N GLY A 809 -7.48 -15.04 -10.73
CA GLY A 809 -8.09 -15.14 -12.07
C GLY A 809 -9.54 -14.65 -12.07
N ALA A 810 -9.91 -13.81 -11.11
CA ALA A 810 -11.21 -13.15 -11.11
C ALA A 810 -11.20 -12.00 -12.14
N SER A 811 -12.37 -11.72 -12.69
CA SER A 811 -12.59 -10.50 -13.45
C SER A 811 -12.67 -9.31 -12.47
N SER A 812 -12.21 -8.14 -12.90
CA SER A 812 -12.26 -6.94 -12.09
C SER A 812 -12.75 -5.73 -12.87
N SER A 813 -13.29 -4.76 -12.15
CA SER A 813 -13.88 -3.55 -12.74
C SER A 813 -13.66 -2.35 -11.83
N SER A 814 -13.88 -1.17 -12.39
CA SER A 814 -13.84 0.10 -11.68
C SER A 814 -15.08 0.90 -12.07
N ALA A 815 -15.98 1.07 -11.11
CA ALA A 815 -17.21 1.82 -11.27
C ALA A 815 -17.58 2.52 -9.96
N ASP A 816 -18.21 3.68 -10.06
CA ASP A 816 -18.75 4.44 -8.92
C ASP A 816 -17.69 4.78 -7.86
N GLY A 817 -16.45 5.01 -8.31
CA GLY A 817 -15.31 5.31 -7.45
C GLY A 817 -14.84 4.12 -6.59
N LYS A 818 -15.20 2.89 -6.95
CA LYS A 818 -14.92 1.65 -6.22
C LYS A 818 -14.33 0.58 -7.15
N VAL A 819 -13.83 -0.51 -6.56
CA VAL A 819 -13.34 -1.68 -7.31
C VAL A 819 -14.22 -2.88 -7.06
N GLN A 820 -14.65 -3.53 -8.14
CA GLN A 820 -15.45 -4.75 -8.08
C GLN A 820 -14.63 -5.96 -8.55
N VAL A 821 -14.77 -7.09 -7.85
CA VAL A 821 -14.12 -8.36 -8.15
C VAL A 821 -15.19 -9.43 -8.26
N PHE A 822 -15.22 -10.17 -9.37
CA PHE A 822 -16.26 -11.14 -9.64
C PHE A 822 -15.75 -12.35 -10.42
N GLY A 823 -16.27 -13.53 -10.06
CA GLY A 823 -15.81 -14.81 -10.58
C GLY A 823 -14.46 -15.23 -10.02
N GLY A 824 -13.73 -16.05 -10.76
CA GLY A 824 -12.39 -16.52 -10.42
C GLY A 824 -12.37 -17.86 -9.69
N VAL A 825 -11.21 -18.17 -9.12
CA VAL A 825 -10.93 -19.41 -8.41
C VAL A 825 -10.69 -19.12 -6.93
N VAL A 826 -11.38 -19.85 -6.05
CA VAL A 826 -11.38 -19.66 -4.59
C VAL A 826 -11.04 -20.95 -3.84
N ASN A 827 -11.01 -20.88 -2.50
CA ASN A 827 -10.79 -22.03 -1.61
C ASN A 827 -9.43 -22.71 -1.82
N ALA A 828 -8.37 -21.90 -1.91
CA ALA A 828 -7.01 -22.30 -2.22
C ALA A 828 -6.91 -23.03 -3.57
N GLY A 829 -7.57 -22.48 -4.60
CA GLY A 829 -7.48 -22.97 -5.98
C GLY A 829 -8.35 -24.19 -6.29
N LYS A 830 -9.41 -24.46 -5.51
CA LYS A 830 -10.21 -25.70 -5.64
C LYS A 830 -11.52 -25.52 -6.38
N ASP A 831 -12.14 -24.35 -6.24
CA ASP A 831 -13.50 -24.11 -6.72
C ASP A 831 -13.56 -22.87 -7.61
N LEU A 832 -14.24 -22.98 -8.75
CA LEU A 832 -14.69 -21.81 -9.51
C LEU A 832 -15.88 -21.19 -8.79
N THR A 833 -15.92 -19.87 -8.73
CA THR A 833 -17.02 -19.12 -8.13
C THR A 833 -17.71 -18.22 -9.14
N ASN A 834 -18.98 -17.93 -8.90
CA ASN A 834 -19.70 -16.84 -9.58
C ASN A 834 -19.89 -15.63 -8.65
N GLN A 835 -19.34 -15.66 -7.44
CA GLN A 835 -19.52 -14.61 -6.45
C GLN A 835 -18.92 -13.28 -6.92
N ALA A 836 -19.52 -12.20 -6.46
CA ALA A 836 -19.11 -10.84 -6.78
C ALA A 836 -19.04 -9.99 -5.51
N PHE A 837 -18.03 -9.15 -5.42
CA PHE A 837 -17.76 -8.27 -4.29
C PHE A 837 -17.34 -6.89 -4.77
N GLU A 838 -17.63 -5.87 -3.97
CA GLU A 838 -17.24 -4.49 -4.19
C GLU A 838 -16.44 -3.97 -3.00
N TYR A 839 -15.34 -3.28 -3.27
CA TYR A 839 -14.52 -2.59 -2.29
C TYR A 839 -14.72 -1.08 -2.35
N ASP A 840 -15.05 -0.51 -1.20
CA ASP A 840 -15.11 0.94 -1.01
C ASP A 840 -13.86 1.44 -0.26
N PRO A 841 -12.98 2.22 -0.92
CA PRO A 841 -11.78 2.74 -0.28
C PRO A 841 -12.08 3.79 0.80
N GLN A 842 -13.25 4.44 0.78
CA GLN A 842 -13.61 5.45 1.79
C GLN A 842 -13.97 4.82 3.13
N SER A 843 -14.68 3.68 3.09
CA SER A 843 -15.07 2.95 4.30
C SER A 843 -14.11 1.81 4.67
N ASP A 844 -13.17 1.46 3.79
CA ASP A 844 -12.29 0.30 3.90
C ASP A 844 -13.07 -1.00 4.15
N GLN A 845 -14.10 -1.25 3.33
CA GLN A 845 -14.99 -2.41 3.47
C GLN A 845 -15.28 -3.08 2.14
N TRP A 846 -15.42 -4.41 2.19
CA TRP A 846 -15.98 -5.22 1.11
C TRP A 846 -17.46 -5.48 1.33
N THR A 847 -18.26 -5.31 0.28
CA THR A 847 -19.69 -5.59 0.24
C THR A 847 -19.98 -6.64 -0.82
N ALA A 848 -20.88 -7.58 -0.53
CA ALA A 848 -21.31 -8.57 -1.52
C ALA A 848 -22.23 -7.94 -2.56
N LEU A 849 -21.97 -8.24 -3.84
CA LEU A 849 -22.82 -7.91 -4.97
C LEU A 849 -23.68 -9.12 -5.36
N PRO A 850 -24.74 -8.94 -6.17
CA PRO A 850 -25.40 -10.07 -6.83
C PRO A 850 -24.37 -10.94 -7.56
N ASN A 851 -24.42 -12.27 -7.34
CA ASN A 851 -23.51 -13.18 -8.03
C ASN A 851 -23.81 -13.20 -9.52
N SER A 852 -22.76 -13.32 -10.32
CA SER A 852 -22.81 -13.49 -11.77
C SER A 852 -23.58 -14.76 -12.16
N ASN A 853 -24.11 -14.82 -13.38
CA ASN A 853 -24.95 -15.95 -13.80
C ASN A 853 -24.16 -17.26 -13.89
N ASN A 854 -22.85 -17.18 -14.13
CA ASN A 854 -21.97 -18.32 -14.39
C ASN A 854 -20.68 -18.21 -13.60
N ALA A 855 -20.18 -19.34 -13.09
CA ALA A 855 -18.85 -19.41 -12.49
C ALA A 855 -17.77 -19.46 -13.58
N GLU A 856 -17.18 -18.30 -13.88
CA GLU A 856 -16.13 -18.11 -14.87
C GLU A 856 -14.84 -17.64 -14.19
N TYR A 857 -13.69 -18.11 -14.65
CA TYR A 857 -12.38 -17.60 -14.27
C TYR A 857 -11.57 -17.22 -15.52
N ARG A 858 -10.59 -16.34 -15.33
CA ARG A 858 -9.70 -15.82 -16.39
C ARG A 858 -10.46 -15.21 -17.57
N GLY A 859 -11.64 -14.64 -17.30
CA GLY A 859 -12.37 -13.78 -18.24
C GLY A 859 -12.08 -12.33 -17.94
N GLY A 860 -12.22 -11.47 -18.95
CA GLY A 860 -12.01 -10.04 -18.77
C GLY A 860 -13.18 -9.33 -18.09
N GLY A 861 -12.84 -8.32 -17.31
CA GLY A 861 -13.80 -7.41 -16.66
C GLY A 861 -13.61 -5.98 -17.15
N ALA A 862 -14.70 -5.22 -17.26
CA ALA A 862 -14.64 -3.78 -17.53
C ALA A 862 -15.75 -3.03 -16.79
N CYS A 863 -15.61 -1.70 -16.72
CA CYS A 863 -16.63 -0.83 -16.17
C CYS A 863 -18.00 -1.02 -16.83
N GLY A 864 -19.10 -0.84 -16.08
CA GLY A 864 -20.43 -1.36 -16.41
C GLY A 864 -20.66 -2.76 -15.84
N LEU A 865 -19.70 -3.25 -15.05
CA LEU A 865 -19.58 -4.63 -14.59
C LEU A 865 -19.84 -5.62 -15.72
N TYR A 866 -19.15 -5.44 -16.85
CA TYR A 866 -19.14 -6.43 -17.92
C TYR A 866 -18.17 -7.55 -17.55
N GLN A 867 -18.63 -8.79 -17.67
CA GLN A 867 -17.80 -9.99 -17.65
C GLN A 867 -17.86 -10.63 -19.02
N VAL A 868 -16.71 -10.82 -19.66
CA VAL A 868 -16.63 -11.33 -21.03
C VAL A 868 -15.62 -12.47 -21.08
N GLY A 869 -15.99 -13.55 -21.78
CA GLY A 869 -15.13 -14.70 -21.96
C GLY A 869 -14.87 -15.46 -20.66
N GLY A 870 -13.67 -16.01 -20.56
CA GLY A 870 -13.21 -16.86 -19.48
C GLY A 870 -13.28 -18.35 -19.80
N ALA A 871 -13.13 -19.16 -18.78
CA ALA A 871 -13.30 -20.60 -18.87
C ALA A 871 -14.13 -21.12 -17.70
N ASN A 872 -14.85 -22.21 -17.97
CA ASN A 872 -15.61 -22.94 -16.96
C ASN A 872 -15.39 -24.46 -17.16
N GLN A 873 -16.19 -25.30 -16.52
CA GLN A 873 -16.10 -26.77 -16.66
C GLN A 873 -16.26 -27.27 -18.10
N SER A 874 -16.87 -26.48 -18.97
CA SER A 874 -17.09 -26.79 -20.39
C SER A 874 -15.91 -26.39 -21.29
N GLY A 875 -14.88 -25.74 -20.72
CA GLY A 875 -13.75 -25.19 -21.46
C GLY A 875 -13.86 -23.68 -21.66
N VAL A 876 -13.23 -23.18 -22.72
CA VAL A 876 -13.21 -21.75 -23.04
C VAL A 876 -14.62 -21.26 -23.38
N SER A 877 -15.02 -20.17 -22.75
CA SER A 877 -16.37 -19.63 -22.80
C SER A 877 -16.46 -18.48 -23.80
N ALA A 878 -17.58 -18.41 -24.52
CA ALA A 878 -17.96 -17.23 -25.32
C ALA A 878 -18.96 -16.34 -24.58
N LEU A 879 -19.28 -16.67 -23.33
CA LEU A 879 -20.31 -15.97 -22.57
C LEU A 879 -19.91 -14.52 -22.31
N ALA A 880 -20.91 -13.66 -22.33
CA ALA A 880 -20.76 -12.28 -21.94
C ALA A 880 -22.01 -11.84 -21.17
N GLN A 881 -21.79 -11.15 -20.06
CA GLN A 881 -22.84 -10.71 -19.14
C GLN A 881 -22.47 -9.34 -18.56
N SER A 882 -23.47 -8.64 -18.03
CA SER A 882 -23.28 -7.34 -17.38
C SER A 882 -24.13 -7.22 -16.14
N LEU A 883 -23.65 -6.47 -15.14
CA LEU A 883 -24.48 -6.03 -14.02
C LEU A 883 -24.90 -4.56 -14.25
N PRO A 884 -26.18 -4.30 -14.62
CA PRO A 884 -26.64 -2.93 -14.82
C PRO A 884 -26.53 -2.10 -13.54
N GLY A 885 -26.35 -0.79 -13.70
CA GLY A 885 -26.25 0.17 -12.58
C GLY A 885 -24.83 0.67 -12.29
N TYR A 886 -23.81 0.08 -12.92
CA TYR A 886 -22.39 0.41 -12.67
C TYR A 886 -21.72 1.11 -13.87
N GLY A 887 -22.47 1.98 -14.56
CA GLY A 887 -22.00 2.66 -15.77
C GLY A 887 -21.00 3.79 -15.52
N SER A 888 -20.76 4.17 -14.26
CA SER A 888 -19.91 5.31 -13.90
C SER A 888 -18.43 4.92 -13.91
N CYS A 889 -17.84 4.89 -15.10
CA CYS A 889 -16.47 4.40 -15.30
C CYS A 889 -15.39 5.39 -14.90
N ASN A 890 -15.79 6.64 -14.67
CA ASN A 890 -14.98 7.76 -14.22
C ASN A 890 -15.84 8.86 -13.55
N GLY A 891 -17.09 8.56 -13.18
CA GLY A 891 -18.09 9.58 -12.78
C GLY A 891 -19.18 9.87 -13.83
N ASP A 892 -18.97 9.59 -15.12
CA ASP A 892 -19.73 10.21 -16.22
C ASP A 892 -20.93 9.40 -16.80
N ALA A 893 -21.72 8.66 -16.00
CA ALA A 893 -22.91 7.99 -16.53
C ALA A 893 -24.10 8.96 -16.69
N ASP A 894 -24.46 9.31 -17.93
CA ASP A 894 -25.62 10.17 -18.23
C ASP A 894 -26.93 9.54 -17.71
N VAL A 895 -27.63 10.21 -16.79
CA VAL A 895 -28.94 9.78 -16.26
C VAL A 895 -30.01 10.44 -17.14
N PRO A 896 -30.72 9.72 -18.03
CA PRO A 896 -31.46 10.35 -19.12
C PRO A 896 -32.55 11.35 -18.69
N TRP A 897 -33.09 11.17 -17.49
CA TRP A 897 -34.13 12.02 -16.91
C TRP A 897 -33.58 13.16 -16.05
N LEU A 898 -32.28 13.24 -15.80
CA LEU A 898 -31.62 14.26 -15.00
C LEU A 898 -30.73 15.13 -15.90
N SER A 899 -30.53 16.40 -15.53
CA SER A 899 -29.53 17.26 -16.18
C SER A 899 -29.16 18.46 -15.33
N GLN A 900 -27.93 18.95 -15.46
CA GLN A 900 -27.46 20.21 -14.87
C GLN A 900 -27.29 21.28 -15.95
N ASP A 901 -27.70 22.52 -15.68
CA ASP A 901 -27.45 23.63 -16.61
C ASP A 901 -25.97 24.06 -16.67
N LYS A 902 -25.17 23.64 -15.69
CA LYS A 902 -23.73 23.86 -15.56
C LYS A 902 -23.06 22.60 -15.00
N PRO A 903 -22.71 21.62 -15.85
CA PRO A 903 -22.00 20.42 -15.39
C PRO A 903 -20.58 20.74 -14.92
N THR A 904 -19.93 21.77 -15.49
CA THR A 904 -18.61 22.23 -15.05
C THR A 904 -18.61 23.74 -14.79
N PHE A 905 -17.94 24.17 -13.72
CA PHE A 905 -17.80 25.59 -13.37
C PHE A 905 -16.70 25.86 -12.35
N ASP A 906 -16.17 27.08 -12.35
CA ASP A 906 -15.24 27.57 -11.35
C ASP A 906 -15.94 28.45 -10.30
N VAL A 907 -15.51 28.34 -9.04
CA VAL A 907 -15.96 29.18 -7.93
C VAL A 907 -14.75 29.88 -7.30
N ALA A 908 -14.63 31.19 -7.51
CA ALA A 908 -13.59 32.00 -6.88
C ALA A 908 -13.76 32.07 -5.35
N PRO A 909 -12.69 32.32 -4.58
CA PRO A 909 -12.77 32.50 -3.13
C PRO A 909 -13.84 33.54 -2.73
N GLY A 910 -14.72 33.16 -1.80
CA GLY A 910 -15.83 33.99 -1.32
C GLY A 910 -17.02 34.14 -2.29
N ALA A 911 -16.98 33.49 -3.46
CA ALA A 911 -18.06 33.54 -4.45
C ALA A 911 -19.02 32.34 -4.32
N SER A 912 -20.18 32.46 -4.97
CA SER A 912 -21.16 31.38 -5.10
C SER A 912 -21.64 31.24 -6.53
N VAL A 913 -21.89 30.00 -6.97
CA VAL A 913 -22.49 29.65 -8.25
C VAL A 913 -23.79 28.89 -8.02
N LYS A 914 -24.85 29.25 -8.74
CA LYS A 914 -26.14 28.54 -8.73
C LYS A 914 -26.22 27.60 -9.92
N VAL A 915 -26.56 26.34 -9.67
CA VAL A 915 -26.76 25.30 -10.67
C VAL A 915 -28.22 24.83 -10.62
N ARG A 916 -28.88 24.83 -11.78
CA ARG A 916 -30.23 24.29 -11.93
C ARG A 916 -30.13 22.80 -12.26
N ILE A 917 -30.80 21.98 -11.47
CA ILE A 917 -30.93 20.54 -11.69
C ILE A 917 -32.36 20.30 -12.21
N SER A 918 -32.46 19.78 -13.44
CA SER A 918 -33.74 19.52 -14.12
C SER A 918 -34.02 18.03 -14.16
N MET A 919 -35.29 17.67 -13.99
CA MET A 919 -35.78 16.30 -13.94
C MET A 919 -36.92 16.15 -14.97
N ASP A 920 -36.67 15.42 -16.05
CA ASP A 920 -37.61 15.21 -17.15
C ASP A 920 -38.26 13.82 -17.12
N SER A 921 -39.54 13.80 -16.73
CA SER A 921 -40.33 12.55 -16.74
C SER A 921 -40.89 12.20 -18.13
N SER A 922 -40.55 12.95 -19.19
CA SER A 922 -40.97 12.62 -20.56
C SER A 922 -40.18 11.47 -21.17
N VAL A 923 -38.95 11.26 -20.71
CA VAL A 923 -38.04 10.21 -21.19
C VAL A 923 -38.14 8.90 -20.41
N VAL A 924 -38.95 8.87 -19.35
CA VAL A 924 -39.16 7.67 -18.53
C VAL A 924 -40.49 7.01 -18.83
N GLY A 925 -40.56 5.68 -18.66
CA GLY A 925 -41.69 4.89 -19.13
C GLY A 925 -42.80 4.64 -18.10
N GLN A 926 -42.56 4.86 -16.80
CA GLN A 926 -43.47 4.44 -15.73
C GLN A 926 -43.60 5.48 -14.61
N PRO A 927 -44.77 5.59 -13.97
CA PRO A 927 -44.92 6.36 -12.74
C PRO A 927 -44.19 5.69 -11.56
N GLY A 928 -43.52 6.49 -10.73
CA GLY A 928 -42.77 6.05 -9.56
C GLY A 928 -41.67 7.04 -9.18
N ASP A 929 -40.84 6.65 -8.23
CA ASP A 929 -39.72 7.44 -7.75
C ASP A 929 -38.45 7.04 -8.49
N TYR A 930 -37.88 7.99 -9.22
CA TYR A 930 -36.58 7.87 -9.86
C TYR A 930 -35.55 8.54 -8.95
N LEU A 931 -34.48 7.81 -8.65
CA LEU A 931 -33.42 8.24 -7.75
C LEU A 931 -32.14 8.39 -8.55
N ALA A 932 -31.33 9.39 -8.22
CA ALA A 932 -30.00 9.58 -8.77
C ALA A 932 -29.11 10.29 -7.75
N LEU A 933 -27.81 10.21 -7.95
CA LEU A 933 -26.84 11.08 -7.28
C LEU A 933 -26.27 12.05 -8.32
N VAL A 934 -26.08 13.30 -7.90
CA VAL A 934 -25.21 14.24 -8.61
C VAL A 934 -23.91 14.30 -7.83
N ASP A 935 -22.90 13.61 -8.32
CA ASP A 935 -21.57 13.61 -7.73
C ASP A 935 -20.90 14.95 -7.95
N VAL A 936 -20.15 15.37 -6.94
CA VAL A 936 -19.45 16.65 -6.93
C VAL A 936 -17.95 16.39 -6.87
N SER A 937 -17.31 16.38 -8.02
CA SER A 937 -15.85 16.27 -8.10
C SER A 937 -15.22 17.67 -8.07
N THR A 938 -14.13 17.81 -7.32
CA THR A 938 -13.42 19.09 -7.20
C THR A 938 -11.92 18.92 -7.24
N ASN A 939 -11.21 19.99 -7.60
CA ASN A 939 -9.75 20.08 -7.50
C ASN A 939 -9.24 20.38 -6.07
N THR A 940 -10.07 20.15 -5.04
CA THR A 940 -9.75 20.48 -3.64
C THR A 940 -9.37 19.24 -2.84
N PRO A 941 -8.60 19.38 -1.75
CA PRO A 941 -8.25 18.27 -0.85
C PRO A 941 -9.43 17.82 0.03
N TYR A 942 -10.56 18.53 0.00
CA TYR A 942 -11.71 18.26 0.86
C TYR A 942 -12.73 17.35 0.18
N ALA A 943 -13.31 16.44 0.96
CA ALA A 943 -14.44 15.66 0.51
C ALA A 943 -15.61 16.59 0.15
N SER A 944 -16.17 16.40 -1.04
CA SER A 944 -17.38 17.08 -1.49
C SER A 944 -18.53 16.08 -1.41
N ALA A 945 -19.62 16.46 -0.74
CA ALA A 945 -20.77 15.59 -0.62
C ALA A 945 -21.64 15.65 -1.88
N SER A 946 -21.99 14.48 -2.42
CA SER A 946 -22.91 14.34 -3.54
C SER A 946 -24.31 14.87 -3.20
N ILE A 947 -25.08 15.25 -4.23
CA ILE A 947 -26.45 15.72 -4.09
C ILE A 947 -27.40 14.60 -4.49
N SER A 948 -28.20 14.08 -3.55
CA SER A 948 -29.24 13.12 -3.88
C SER A 948 -30.38 13.78 -4.67
N ALA A 949 -30.64 13.31 -5.87
CA ALA A 949 -31.70 13.76 -6.75
C ALA A 949 -32.87 12.75 -6.74
N THR A 950 -34.09 13.21 -6.49
CA THR A 950 -35.30 12.36 -6.50
C THR A 950 -36.38 12.98 -7.37
N MET A 951 -36.78 12.28 -8.44
CA MET A 951 -37.93 12.63 -9.27
C MET A 951 -39.12 11.73 -8.94
N HIS A 952 -40.12 12.29 -8.27
CA HIS A 952 -41.40 11.63 -8.01
C HIS A 952 -42.34 11.79 -9.21
N VAL A 953 -42.62 10.70 -9.93
CA VAL A 953 -43.46 10.69 -11.13
C VAL A 953 -44.84 10.09 -10.82
N THR A 954 -45.88 10.90 -11.00
CA THR A 954 -47.28 10.49 -10.79
C THR A 954 -47.93 10.00 -12.08
N ALA A 955 -48.84 9.03 -11.94
CA ALA A 955 -49.53 8.43 -13.08
C ALA A 955 -50.52 9.42 -13.74
N PRO A 956 -50.59 9.48 -15.09
CA PRO A 956 -51.63 10.25 -15.77
C PRO A 956 -53.03 9.72 -15.46
N LYS A 957 -54.04 10.59 -15.44
CA LYS A 957 -55.44 10.23 -15.12
C LYS A 957 -56.04 9.13 -16.02
N ALA A 958 -55.53 8.96 -17.23
CA ALA A 958 -56.00 7.96 -18.19
C ALA A 958 -55.36 6.56 -17.99
N TRP A 959 -54.38 6.43 -17.11
CA TRP A 959 -53.63 5.20 -16.91
C TRP A 959 -54.23 4.34 -15.79
N GLY A 960 -54.10 3.02 -15.91
CA GLY A 960 -54.44 2.01 -14.91
C GLY A 960 -53.27 1.08 -14.65
N LYS A 961 -53.30 0.36 -13.53
CA LYS A 961 -52.24 -0.56 -13.11
C LYS A 961 -52.64 -2.01 -13.40
N LEU A 962 -51.78 -2.74 -14.08
CA LEU A 962 -51.79 -4.20 -14.10
C LEU A 962 -50.85 -4.69 -13.00
N ALA A 963 -51.26 -5.66 -12.18
CA ALA A 963 -50.40 -6.27 -11.16
C ALA A 963 -50.72 -7.75 -10.98
N GLY A 964 -49.84 -8.53 -10.36
CA GLY A 964 -50.14 -9.93 -10.06
C GLY A 964 -48.98 -10.67 -9.45
N THR A 965 -49.17 -11.96 -9.18
CA THR A 965 -48.13 -12.87 -8.70
C THR A 965 -48.03 -14.09 -9.59
N VAL A 966 -46.83 -14.62 -9.81
CA VAL A 966 -46.57 -15.91 -10.46
C VAL A 966 -46.05 -16.87 -9.40
N LYS A 967 -46.69 -18.04 -9.31
CA LYS A 967 -46.39 -19.08 -8.31
C LYS A 967 -46.30 -20.45 -8.95
N ASP A 968 -45.69 -21.41 -8.28
CA ASP A 968 -45.74 -22.83 -8.66
C ASP A 968 -47.08 -23.48 -8.22
N SER A 969 -47.27 -24.75 -8.59
CA SER A 969 -48.46 -25.54 -8.21
C SER A 969 -48.63 -25.78 -6.71
N VAL A 970 -47.58 -25.60 -5.90
CA VAL A 970 -47.64 -25.76 -4.43
C VAL A 970 -47.78 -24.41 -3.71
N GLY A 971 -47.81 -23.30 -4.46
CA GLY A 971 -48.06 -21.95 -3.96
C GLY A 971 -46.80 -21.13 -3.63
N SER A 972 -45.60 -21.65 -3.94
CA SER A 972 -44.35 -20.91 -3.77
C SER A 972 -44.21 -19.81 -4.82
N PRO A 973 -43.69 -18.63 -4.47
CA PRO A 973 -43.44 -17.56 -5.45
C PRO A 973 -42.37 -17.96 -6.45
N LEU A 974 -42.61 -17.68 -7.73
CA LEU A 974 -41.65 -17.89 -8.81
C LEU A 974 -40.97 -16.57 -9.17
N ALA A 975 -39.78 -16.35 -8.61
CA ALA A 975 -38.95 -15.20 -8.91
C ALA A 975 -38.32 -15.29 -10.32
N GLY A 976 -38.18 -14.16 -11.01
CA GLY A 976 -37.57 -14.11 -12.35
C GLY A 976 -38.44 -14.70 -13.48
N ALA A 977 -39.68 -15.08 -13.20
CA ALA A 977 -40.65 -15.49 -14.21
C ALA A 977 -40.91 -14.33 -15.18
N THR A 978 -40.84 -14.63 -16.47
CA THR A 978 -41.14 -13.67 -17.53
C THR A 978 -42.64 -13.47 -17.62
N VAL A 979 -43.11 -12.22 -17.55
CA VAL A 979 -44.50 -11.86 -17.82
C VAL A 979 -44.55 -10.98 -19.07
N GLN A 980 -44.97 -11.54 -20.20
CA GLN A 980 -45.20 -10.78 -21.43
C GLN A 980 -46.61 -10.20 -21.44
N VAL A 981 -46.73 -8.91 -21.75
CA VAL A 981 -47.99 -8.19 -21.86
C VAL A 981 -48.12 -7.65 -23.27
N CYS A 982 -49.09 -8.15 -24.00
CA CYS A 982 -49.47 -7.72 -25.34
C CYS A 982 -50.66 -6.77 -25.25
N THR A 983 -50.53 -5.58 -25.85
CA THR A 983 -51.60 -4.55 -25.83
C THR A 983 -52.60 -4.71 -26.97
N MET A 984 -53.80 -4.16 -26.81
CA MET A 984 -54.91 -4.18 -27.79
C MET A 984 -55.10 -5.55 -28.44
N TYR A 985 -55.04 -6.60 -27.63
CA TYR A 985 -55.07 -7.98 -28.08
C TYR A 985 -56.40 -8.30 -28.76
N ASN A 986 -56.31 -8.79 -29.99
CA ASN A 986 -57.50 -9.25 -30.72
C ASN A 986 -57.67 -10.76 -30.53
N THR A 987 -58.64 -11.15 -29.70
CA THR A 987 -58.93 -12.57 -29.40
C THR A 987 -59.40 -13.37 -30.61
N ALA A 988 -59.88 -12.72 -31.68
CA ALA A 988 -60.34 -13.40 -32.90
C ALA A 988 -59.19 -13.73 -33.86
N THR A 989 -58.10 -12.95 -33.83
CA THR A 989 -56.96 -13.10 -34.75
C THR A 989 -55.66 -13.50 -34.04
N GLY A 990 -55.61 -13.44 -32.71
CA GLY A 990 -54.41 -13.71 -31.92
C GLY A 990 -53.32 -12.63 -32.09
N THR A 991 -53.66 -11.45 -32.62
CA THR A 991 -52.68 -10.42 -32.96
C THR A 991 -52.56 -9.36 -31.88
N CYS A 992 -51.33 -8.91 -31.65
CA CYS A 992 -51.00 -7.82 -30.74
C CYS A 992 -51.10 -6.45 -31.40
N GLY A 993 -51.42 -5.45 -30.58
CA GLY A 993 -51.28 -4.04 -30.89
C GLY A 993 -49.81 -3.60 -30.99
N PRO A 994 -49.58 -2.30 -31.22
CA PRO A 994 -48.28 -1.73 -31.55
C PRO A 994 -47.27 -1.70 -30.39
N GLN A 995 -47.68 -2.12 -29.19
CA GLN A 995 -46.84 -2.11 -27.99
C GLN A 995 -46.94 -3.45 -27.27
N SER A 996 -45.79 -3.96 -26.81
CA SER A 996 -45.70 -5.10 -25.91
C SER A 996 -44.69 -4.80 -24.82
N TYR A 997 -44.88 -5.41 -23.66
CA TYR A 997 -44.00 -5.25 -22.50
C TYR A 997 -43.55 -6.62 -22.03
N THR A 998 -42.29 -6.72 -21.62
CA THR A 998 -41.77 -7.93 -20.98
C THR A 998 -41.32 -7.55 -19.57
N LEU A 999 -41.95 -8.16 -18.57
CA LEU A 999 -41.68 -7.93 -17.16
C LEU A 999 -40.99 -9.17 -16.58
N LYS A 1000 -40.36 -8.98 -15.42
CA LYS A 1000 -39.85 -10.06 -14.58
C LYS A 1000 -40.51 -9.95 -13.20
N THR A 1001 -40.84 -11.10 -12.62
CA THR A 1001 -41.34 -11.14 -11.25
C THR A 1001 -40.21 -10.94 -10.24
N ASP A 1002 -40.52 -10.27 -9.13
CA ASP A 1002 -39.60 -10.11 -7.99
C ASP A 1002 -39.47 -11.40 -7.16
N SER A 1003 -38.74 -11.35 -6.04
CA SER A 1003 -38.55 -12.49 -5.13
C SER A 1003 -39.85 -13.06 -4.55
N ASN A 1004 -40.93 -12.28 -4.52
CA ASN A 1004 -42.26 -12.70 -4.07
C ASN A 1004 -43.14 -13.17 -5.24
N GLY A 1005 -42.56 -13.34 -6.43
CA GLY A 1005 -43.28 -13.68 -7.65
C GLY A 1005 -44.14 -12.52 -8.16
N TYR A 1006 -44.01 -11.31 -7.62
CA TYR A 1006 -44.87 -10.18 -7.93
C TYR A 1006 -44.41 -9.43 -9.18
N TYR A 1007 -45.36 -8.96 -9.98
CA TYR A 1007 -45.11 -8.08 -11.12
C TYR A 1007 -46.16 -6.95 -11.16
N GLN A 1008 -45.80 -5.83 -11.78
CA GLN A 1008 -46.73 -4.73 -12.05
C GLN A 1008 -46.31 -3.93 -13.28
N LEU A 1009 -47.29 -3.22 -13.85
CA LEU A 1009 -47.12 -2.36 -15.02
C LEU A 1009 -48.24 -1.33 -15.07
N TRP A 1010 -47.89 -0.06 -15.17
CA TRP A 1010 -48.84 1.02 -15.43
C TRP A 1010 -48.99 1.24 -16.94
N LEU A 1011 -50.23 1.39 -17.40
CA LEU A 1011 -50.59 1.42 -18.82
C LEU A 1011 -51.71 2.42 -19.06
N ASN A 1012 -51.72 3.08 -20.22
CA ASN A 1012 -52.91 3.81 -20.66
C ASN A 1012 -54.10 2.85 -20.87
N LYS A 1013 -55.30 3.20 -20.38
CA LYS A 1013 -56.52 2.38 -20.59
C LYS A 1013 -56.86 2.12 -22.06
N GLY A 1014 -56.35 2.95 -22.97
CA GLY A 1014 -56.49 2.78 -24.42
C GLY A 1014 -55.82 1.51 -24.97
N PHE A 1015 -54.88 0.92 -24.22
CA PHE A 1015 -54.21 -0.32 -24.59
C PHE A 1015 -55.02 -1.59 -24.32
N ASN A 1016 -56.24 -1.47 -23.79
CA ASN A 1016 -57.10 -2.63 -23.56
C ASN A 1016 -57.67 -3.23 -24.85
N PRO A 1017 -57.94 -4.55 -24.87
CA PRO A 1017 -57.62 -5.55 -23.85
C PRO A 1017 -56.15 -6.02 -23.93
N LEU A 1018 -55.67 -6.66 -22.86
CA LEU A 1018 -54.29 -7.15 -22.72
C LEU A 1018 -54.26 -8.68 -22.75
N GLU A 1019 -53.36 -9.26 -23.53
CA GLU A 1019 -52.94 -10.66 -23.35
C GLU A 1019 -51.70 -10.69 -22.46
N ILE A 1020 -51.68 -11.57 -21.47
CA ILE A 1020 -50.63 -11.67 -20.47
C ILE A 1020 -50.18 -13.12 -20.39
N ILE A 1021 -48.89 -13.37 -20.65
CA ILE A 1021 -48.28 -14.69 -20.64
C ILE A 1021 -47.22 -14.72 -19.55
N ALA A 1022 -47.33 -15.65 -18.60
CA ALA A 1022 -46.30 -15.91 -17.62
C ALA A 1022 -45.55 -17.20 -17.96
N ALA A 1023 -44.21 -17.15 -17.96
CA ALA A 1023 -43.35 -18.28 -18.31
C ALA A 1023 -42.06 -18.28 -17.47
N LEU A 1024 -41.58 -19.47 -17.12
CA LEU A 1024 -40.29 -19.68 -16.47
C LEU A 1024 -39.73 -21.03 -16.96
N GLN A 1025 -38.42 -21.13 -17.17
CA GLN A 1025 -37.78 -22.38 -17.60
C GLN A 1025 -38.05 -23.49 -16.57
N GLY A 1026 -38.42 -24.69 -17.04
CA GLY A 1026 -38.84 -25.80 -16.17
C GLY A 1026 -40.33 -25.78 -15.80
N TYR A 1027 -41.09 -24.76 -16.24
CA TYR A 1027 -42.53 -24.63 -15.98
C TYR A 1027 -43.33 -24.45 -17.28
N GLN A 1028 -44.59 -24.90 -17.28
CA GLN A 1028 -45.51 -24.71 -18.41
C GLN A 1028 -45.98 -23.24 -18.46
N PRO A 1029 -45.82 -22.54 -19.59
CA PRO A 1029 -46.32 -21.17 -19.75
C PRO A 1029 -47.84 -21.09 -19.62
N MET A 1030 -48.34 -20.04 -18.96
CA MET A 1030 -49.76 -19.80 -18.78
C MET A 1030 -50.17 -18.45 -19.35
N LEU A 1031 -51.36 -18.38 -19.93
CA LEU A 1031 -51.91 -17.20 -20.59
C LEU A 1031 -53.23 -16.75 -19.96
N LYS A 1032 -53.41 -15.43 -19.82
CA LYS A 1032 -54.67 -14.79 -19.40
C LYS A 1032 -54.93 -13.52 -20.20
N VAL A 1033 -56.20 -13.15 -20.34
CA VAL A 1033 -56.61 -11.87 -20.95
C VAL A 1033 -57.25 -10.98 -19.89
N ALA A 1034 -56.87 -9.71 -19.85
CA ALA A 1034 -57.35 -8.76 -18.84
C ALA A 1034 -57.60 -7.36 -19.42
N ARG A 1035 -58.22 -6.49 -18.62
CA ARG A 1035 -58.38 -5.05 -18.93
C ARG A 1035 -58.00 -4.21 -17.72
N VAL A 1036 -57.34 -3.08 -17.93
CA VAL A 1036 -56.97 -2.11 -16.90
C VAL A 1036 -57.88 -0.86 -16.95
N PRO A 1037 -58.64 -0.53 -15.90
CA PRO A 1037 -59.43 0.70 -15.84
C PRO A 1037 -58.56 1.93 -15.52
N ALA A 1038 -58.91 3.10 -16.04
CA ALA A 1038 -58.24 4.34 -15.65
C ALA A 1038 -58.36 4.58 -14.13
N GLY A 1039 -57.23 4.91 -13.49
CA GLY A 1039 -57.11 5.12 -12.04
C GLY A 1039 -57.23 3.86 -11.19
N GLY A 1040 -57.53 2.68 -11.77
CA GLY A 1040 -57.73 1.45 -11.02
C GLY A 1040 -56.62 0.42 -11.24
N THR A 1041 -56.64 -0.62 -10.40
CA THR A 1041 -55.70 -1.76 -10.48
C THR A 1041 -56.44 -3.02 -10.91
N THR A 1042 -55.88 -3.76 -11.86
CA THR A 1042 -56.32 -5.09 -12.28
C THR A 1042 -55.29 -6.12 -11.83
N THR A 1043 -55.71 -7.10 -11.03
CA THR A 1043 -54.84 -8.15 -10.51
C THR A 1043 -54.96 -9.44 -11.31
N VAL A 1044 -53.85 -9.98 -11.83
CA VAL A 1044 -53.79 -11.20 -12.64
C VAL A 1044 -52.73 -12.15 -12.07
N ALA A 1045 -53.14 -13.13 -11.28
CA ALA A 1045 -52.22 -14.13 -10.74
C ALA A 1045 -52.04 -15.33 -11.69
N PHE A 1046 -50.85 -15.94 -11.71
CA PHE A 1046 -50.53 -17.16 -12.44
C PHE A 1046 -50.03 -18.24 -11.50
N VAL A 1047 -50.39 -19.48 -11.83
CA VAL A 1047 -49.83 -20.69 -11.24
C VAL A 1047 -49.22 -21.48 -12.41
N LEU A 1048 -47.90 -21.65 -12.42
CA LEU A 1048 -47.20 -22.38 -13.47
C LEU A 1048 -46.94 -23.82 -12.99
N PRO A 1049 -47.45 -24.85 -13.68
CA PRO A 1049 -47.11 -26.24 -13.41
C PRO A 1049 -45.64 -26.54 -13.79
N GLU A 1050 -44.94 -27.35 -12.99
CA GLU A 1050 -43.63 -27.89 -13.37
C GLU A 1050 -43.76 -28.87 -14.55
N VAL A 1051 -42.76 -28.88 -15.44
CA VAL A 1051 -42.71 -29.69 -16.67
C VAL A 1051 -41.94 -30.98 -16.45
#